data_AF-A0A564ULC2-F1
#
_entry.id   AF-A0A564ULC2-F1
#
_cell.length_a   1.000
_cell.length_b   1.000
_cell.length_c   1.000
_cell.angle_alpha   90.00
_cell.angle_beta   90.00
_cell.angle_gamma   90.00
#
_symmetry.space_group_name_H-M   'P 1'
#
loop_
_entity.id
_entity.type
_entity.pdbx_description
1 polymer ?
#
loop_
_entity_poly.entity_id
_entity_poly.type
_entity_poly.pdbx_seq_one_letter_code
_entity_poly.pdbx_strand_id
1 'polypeptide(L)'
;MQELIEKINERKIKLWIGLDGELHYRAPKGALSSGLAGEIRQNKVKIVEFLKRKVCERIVEVAERNDKIRVAEAKWGEEGLLLQVEPELIRQNYKIYNLAFLNEKMSEIWKSENADIDATVLKQWIETAERVALGEMWKVMLEHDFFVAEGQHFTVEEMESKIGVADKYKRFFRRWLKIFENENFIKEEQDGFCRTSKSWKVDVAAEWDYLWGVEKQLNYGEGFVRYLEKCSKSLTQLFRNEIAPLELLFPHGEMTTAVDTYQKTLSSKILNHMAECAVLEAYSEKKGKVFRILEVGAGVGGTSDGIIERLSEQNVEYYYTDVSTYFLNKAKERYRGKNWIKYKIFDINKGGMEENKFDLIICANVLHNAKNGISVLQQLRGLINEEGLLVILDAIKEPYYLLTSIEFNDGLSDFDDFRNEDDSTFFERKQWEYMFGQVGLDIVAAYPEEGEAFFGLGQGIFVLGVQNHHMEINTKELRAYLKQQLEEYELPNEIKIVPFLNNGKLMNKLPKTKEKTVSVEQPKTELEMQLEEIWGEVLNKESIGRHENFFAIGGDSLLLSQIIAKMWDSLPETKAWSWGDLMREILETPTIAEMADKIETKEKSHEAITTLIEGTSESRIVYVIFHAGTGSLVPYLDMIKILREREFKYTILGIPCIEQDQYLQLPVEHLFVELGKKYAELLIKYKDYKLYFIGHCIGGLIAIETAKELLKQGTEVDLVTMISTNIYDGDDKKREENFQILQSNLILEKVFGRLIGADVRKSGFTITDTKLMEAIRVICQKGKFVEEKLVELTGEYQEVANMCQKLLESSHQERLRSLFSAREGKVRHAENKEDREVLFEIFKHNLLAALYYEVTDYCGNIKLLRCCNQTENFFINMIDGFSEDDMVWRKSKVKDIVTGEVQGDHISCMEFPYIKENINLIIEGI
;
A
#
# COMPACT_ATOMS: atom_id res chain seq x y z
N MET A 1 -48.32 -45.24 -13.58
CA MET A 1 -47.16 -46.05 -13.15
C MET A 1 -47.54 -46.94 -11.97
N GLN A 2 -48.08 -46.37 -10.89
CA GLN A 2 -48.52 -47.11 -9.69
C GLN A 2 -49.52 -48.24 -10.02
N GLU A 3 -50.55 -47.96 -10.81
CA GLU A 3 -51.52 -48.98 -11.28
C GLU A 3 -50.87 -50.12 -12.09
N LEU A 4 -49.85 -49.82 -12.90
CA LEU A 4 -49.13 -50.85 -13.67
C LEU A 4 -48.26 -51.72 -12.74
N ILE A 5 -47.61 -51.12 -11.74
CA ILE A 5 -46.87 -51.85 -10.70
C ILE A 5 -47.80 -52.72 -9.85
N GLU A 6 -48.99 -52.23 -9.49
CA GLU A 6 -50.00 -53.02 -8.77
C GLU A 6 -50.47 -54.22 -9.60
N LYS A 7 -50.81 -54.01 -10.88
CA LYS A 7 -51.16 -55.11 -11.81
C LYS A 7 -50.04 -56.16 -11.96
N ILE A 8 -48.78 -55.73 -11.97
CA ILE A 8 -47.60 -56.60 -12.02
C ILE A 8 -47.49 -57.42 -10.73
N ASN A 9 -47.64 -56.76 -9.57
CA ASN A 9 -47.52 -57.38 -8.25
C ASN A 9 -48.67 -58.37 -7.95
N GLU A 10 -49.92 -58.03 -8.28
CA GLU A 10 -51.10 -58.91 -8.12
C GLU A 10 -50.93 -60.23 -8.89
N ARG A 11 -50.30 -60.16 -10.06
CA ARG A 11 -50.00 -61.32 -10.91
C ARG A 11 -48.73 -62.06 -10.51
N LYS A 12 -48.10 -61.66 -9.40
CA LYS A 12 -46.85 -62.21 -8.87
C LYS A 12 -45.72 -62.20 -9.90
N ILE A 13 -45.70 -61.20 -10.79
CA ILE A 13 -44.63 -60.98 -11.75
C ILE A 13 -43.53 -60.20 -11.04
N LYS A 14 -42.33 -60.79 -10.92
CA LYS A 14 -41.16 -60.09 -10.40
C LYS A 14 -40.41 -59.43 -11.55
N LEU A 15 -40.04 -58.17 -11.37
CA LEU A 15 -39.18 -57.41 -12.27
C LEU A 15 -37.90 -57.01 -11.53
N TRP A 16 -36.75 -57.06 -12.20
CA TRP A 16 -35.49 -56.55 -11.67
C TRP A 16 -34.59 -56.04 -12.80
N ILE A 17 -33.53 -55.34 -12.44
CA ILE A 17 -32.51 -54.89 -13.39
C ILE A 17 -31.37 -55.89 -13.35
N GLY A 18 -31.01 -56.46 -14.49
CA GLY A 18 -29.92 -57.43 -14.62
C GLY A 18 -28.55 -56.76 -14.53
N LEU A 19 -27.51 -57.59 -14.38
CA LEU A 19 -26.11 -57.15 -14.37
C LEU A 19 -25.68 -56.49 -15.70
N ASP A 20 -26.46 -56.67 -16.76
CA ASP A 20 -26.35 -56.05 -18.08
C ASP A 20 -27.03 -54.67 -18.17
N GLY A 21 -27.67 -54.20 -17.08
CA GLY A 21 -28.44 -52.96 -17.07
C GLY A 21 -29.83 -53.07 -17.70
N GLU A 22 -30.23 -54.26 -18.14
CA GLU A 22 -31.51 -54.51 -18.81
C GLU A 22 -32.63 -54.89 -17.82
N LEU A 23 -33.89 -54.75 -18.24
CA LEU A 23 -35.05 -55.10 -17.42
C LEU A 23 -35.39 -56.60 -17.59
N HIS A 24 -35.22 -57.38 -16.54
CA HIS A 24 -35.54 -58.81 -16.49
C HIS A 24 -36.83 -59.07 -15.74
N TYR A 25 -37.46 -60.22 -15.99
CA TYR A 25 -38.69 -60.61 -15.32
C TYR A 25 -38.78 -62.11 -15.04
N ARG A 26 -39.56 -62.44 -14.00
CA ARG A 26 -39.98 -63.81 -13.68
C ARG A 26 -41.47 -63.80 -13.39
N ALA A 27 -42.22 -64.55 -14.19
CA ALA A 27 -43.68 -64.61 -14.11
C ALA A 27 -44.15 -66.06 -13.99
N PRO A 28 -45.18 -66.36 -13.17
CA PRO A 28 -45.88 -67.64 -13.22
C PRO A 28 -46.43 -67.92 -14.62
N LYS A 29 -46.55 -69.20 -15.00
CA LYS A 29 -47.02 -69.59 -16.34
C LYS A 29 -48.41 -68.99 -16.61
N GLY A 30 -48.52 -68.17 -17.66
CA GLY A 30 -49.76 -67.48 -18.04
C GLY A 30 -50.02 -66.12 -17.37
N ALA A 31 -49.17 -65.68 -16.43
CA ALA A 31 -49.35 -64.42 -15.72
C ALA A 31 -49.08 -63.18 -16.61
N LEU A 32 -48.10 -63.28 -17.52
CA LEU A 32 -47.73 -62.23 -18.45
C LEU A 32 -48.54 -62.34 -19.76
N SER A 33 -49.70 -61.68 -19.82
CA SER A 33 -50.49 -61.60 -21.05
C SER A 33 -49.79 -60.73 -22.11
N SER A 34 -50.13 -60.94 -23.39
CA SER A 34 -49.57 -60.13 -24.50
C SER A 34 -49.82 -58.64 -24.33
N GLY A 35 -51.00 -58.25 -23.81
CA GLY A 35 -51.33 -56.86 -23.48
C GLY A 35 -50.44 -56.29 -22.38
N LEU A 36 -50.28 -57.00 -21.26
CA LEU A 36 -49.42 -56.54 -20.14
C LEU A 36 -47.94 -56.49 -20.54
N ALA A 37 -47.47 -57.44 -21.35
CA ALA A 37 -46.12 -57.42 -21.90
C ALA A 37 -45.87 -56.19 -22.78
N GLY A 38 -46.86 -55.79 -23.58
CA GLY A 38 -46.80 -54.55 -24.37
C GLY A 38 -46.74 -53.30 -23.49
N GLU A 39 -47.57 -53.26 -22.46
CA GLU A 39 -47.64 -52.15 -21.50
C GLU A 39 -46.33 -51.98 -20.69
N ILE A 40 -45.70 -53.09 -20.29
CA ILE A 40 -44.38 -53.10 -19.63
C ILE A 40 -43.30 -52.58 -20.59
N ARG A 41 -43.28 -53.02 -21.86
CA ARG A 41 -42.29 -52.56 -22.84
C ARG A 41 -42.40 -51.06 -23.11
N GLN A 42 -43.62 -50.54 -23.26
CA GLN A 42 -43.85 -49.11 -23.48
C GLN A 42 -43.40 -48.24 -22.29
N ASN A 43 -43.43 -48.79 -21.08
CA ASN A 43 -43.03 -48.10 -19.86
C ASN A 43 -41.65 -48.53 -19.34
N LYS A 44 -40.84 -49.25 -20.13
CA LYS A 44 -39.57 -49.85 -19.71
C LYS A 44 -38.66 -48.86 -18.97
N VAL A 45 -38.43 -47.68 -19.53
CA VAL A 45 -37.54 -46.66 -18.94
C VAL A 45 -38.03 -46.22 -17.57
N LYS A 46 -39.33 -45.92 -17.45
CA LYS A 46 -39.95 -45.49 -16.17
C LYS A 46 -39.94 -46.60 -15.13
N ILE A 47 -40.10 -47.86 -15.55
CA ILE A 47 -40.02 -49.04 -14.67
C ILE A 47 -38.59 -49.21 -14.16
N VAL A 48 -37.59 -49.06 -15.04
CA VAL A 48 -36.16 -49.14 -14.66
C VAL A 48 -35.81 -48.05 -13.65
N GLU A 49 -36.20 -46.80 -13.87
CA GLU A 49 -35.97 -45.71 -12.90
C GLU A 49 -36.66 -45.97 -11.56
N PHE A 50 -37.90 -46.46 -11.59
CA PHE A 50 -38.63 -46.83 -10.38
C PHE A 50 -37.92 -47.93 -9.58
N LEU A 51 -37.43 -48.97 -10.26
CA LEU A 51 -36.69 -50.07 -9.64
C LEU A 51 -35.34 -49.61 -9.07
N LYS A 52 -34.59 -48.75 -9.79
CA LYS A 52 -33.34 -48.15 -9.29
C LYS A 52 -33.56 -47.39 -7.99
N ARG A 53 -34.61 -46.55 -7.93
CA ARG A 53 -34.96 -45.79 -6.72
C ARG A 53 -35.31 -46.69 -5.55
N LYS A 54 -36.11 -47.75 -5.79
CA LYS A 54 -36.50 -48.71 -4.74
C LYS A 54 -35.31 -49.50 -4.18
N VAL A 55 -34.31 -49.81 -5.00
CA VAL A 55 -33.05 -50.43 -4.55
C VAL A 55 -32.25 -49.47 -3.68
N CYS A 56 -32.12 -48.20 -4.05
CA CYS A 56 -31.47 -47.18 -3.22
C CYS A 56 -32.12 -47.05 -1.84
N GLU A 57 -33.46 -46.88 -1.80
CA GLU A 57 -34.23 -46.77 -0.55
C GLU A 57 -33.95 -47.95 0.40
N ARG A 58 -33.92 -49.16 -0.13
CA ARG A 58 -33.72 -50.38 0.66
C ARG A 58 -32.27 -50.58 1.12
N ILE A 59 -31.29 -50.10 0.34
CA ILE A 59 -29.88 -50.13 0.74
C ILE A 59 -29.60 -49.13 1.86
N VAL A 60 -30.22 -47.94 1.82
CA VAL A 60 -30.16 -46.99 2.94
C VAL A 60 -30.77 -47.61 4.19
N GLU A 61 -31.97 -48.20 4.12
CA GLU A 61 -32.62 -48.85 5.26
C GLU A 61 -31.79 -49.99 5.87
N VAL A 62 -31.14 -50.81 5.04
CA VAL A 62 -30.29 -51.91 5.52
C VAL A 62 -28.97 -51.38 6.12
N ALA A 63 -28.41 -50.31 5.57
CA ALA A 63 -27.20 -49.69 6.08
C ALA A 63 -27.44 -48.99 7.43
N GLU A 64 -28.58 -48.32 7.61
CA GLU A 64 -28.97 -47.69 8.89
C GLU A 64 -29.07 -48.67 10.06
N ARG A 65 -29.34 -49.96 9.79
CA ARG A 65 -29.38 -51.03 10.82
C ARG A 65 -27.99 -51.54 11.21
N ASN A 66 -26.93 -51.08 10.56
CA ASN A 66 -25.55 -51.40 10.87
C ASN A 66 -24.93 -50.23 11.64
N ASP A 67 -24.74 -50.39 12.95
CA ASP A 67 -24.19 -49.36 13.85
C ASP A 67 -22.77 -48.87 13.48
N LYS A 68 -22.15 -49.42 12.43
CA LYS A 68 -20.79 -49.08 11.97
C LYS A 68 -20.75 -48.12 10.80
N ILE A 69 -21.82 -47.99 10.00
CA ILE A 69 -21.83 -47.16 8.78
C ILE A 69 -23.22 -46.53 8.61
N ARG A 70 -23.30 -45.20 8.62
CA ARG A 70 -24.51 -44.47 8.22
C ARG A 70 -24.39 -43.97 6.79
N VAL A 71 -25.42 -44.22 5.96
CA VAL A 71 -25.49 -43.78 4.57
C VAL A 71 -26.39 -42.56 4.48
N ALA A 72 -25.80 -41.42 4.12
CA ALA A 72 -26.51 -40.15 3.91
C ALA A 72 -27.33 -40.14 2.60
N GLU A 73 -26.77 -40.69 1.51
CA GLU A 73 -27.47 -40.78 0.22
C GLU A 73 -27.03 -42.01 -0.57
N ALA A 74 -27.96 -42.61 -1.34
CA ALA A 74 -27.67 -43.68 -2.29
C ALA A 74 -28.23 -43.36 -3.67
N LYS A 75 -27.38 -43.37 -4.72
CA LYS A 75 -27.78 -43.02 -6.09
C LYS A 75 -27.11 -43.90 -7.14
N TRP A 76 -27.86 -44.29 -8.18
CA TRP A 76 -27.30 -45.00 -9.33
C TRP A 76 -26.56 -44.04 -10.28
N GLY A 77 -25.26 -44.29 -10.49
CA GLY A 77 -24.42 -43.65 -11.52
C GLY A 77 -24.20 -44.55 -12.75
N GLU A 78 -23.39 -44.09 -13.70
CA GLU A 78 -23.10 -44.83 -14.95
C GLU A 78 -22.36 -46.16 -14.72
N GLU A 79 -21.51 -46.23 -13.69
CA GLU A 79 -20.68 -47.41 -13.39
C GLU A 79 -21.21 -48.27 -12.23
N GLY A 80 -22.31 -47.88 -11.56
CA GLY A 80 -22.85 -48.63 -10.43
C GLY A 80 -23.58 -47.77 -9.40
N LEU A 81 -23.75 -48.29 -8.20
CA LEU A 81 -24.39 -47.56 -7.10
C LEU A 81 -23.35 -46.73 -6.33
N LEU A 82 -23.63 -45.46 -6.17
CA LEU A 82 -22.86 -44.52 -5.36
C LEU A 82 -23.51 -44.40 -3.98
N LEU A 83 -22.72 -44.57 -2.92
CA LEU A 83 -23.14 -44.39 -1.53
C LEU A 83 -22.36 -43.25 -0.88
N GLN A 84 -23.05 -42.28 -0.30
CA GLN A 84 -22.46 -41.21 0.51
C GLN A 84 -22.66 -41.55 1.98
N VAL A 85 -21.63 -41.44 2.81
CA VAL A 85 -21.64 -41.87 4.24
C VAL A 85 -21.40 -40.71 5.20
N GLU A 86 -22.03 -40.74 6.38
CA GLU A 86 -21.91 -39.68 7.41
C GLU A 86 -20.54 -39.70 8.14
N PRO A 87 -19.83 -38.56 8.28
CA PRO A 87 -18.48 -38.50 8.86
C PRO A 87 -18.37 -38.81 10.37
N GLU A 88 -19.44 -38.59 11.16
CA GLU A 88 -19.32 -38.55 12.63
C GLU A 88 -19.01 -39.91 13.29
N LEU A 89 -19.53 -41.01 12.76
CA LEU A 89 -19.27 -42.37 13.27
C LEU A 89 -17.90 -42.92 12.85
N ILE A 90 -17.28 -42.34 11.82
CA ILE A 90 -15.94 -42.71 11.35
C ILE A 90 -14.87 -42.22 12.34
N ARG A 91 -15.07 -41.03 12.94
CA ARG A 91 -14.17 -40.42 13.92
C ARG A 91 -14.00 -41.24 15.21
N GLN A 92 -15.01 -42.02 15.61
CA GLN A 92 -15.00 -42.76 16.88
C GLN A 92 -14.15 -44.05 16.87
N ASN A 93 -13.74 -44.54 15.70
CA ASN A 93 -13.09 -45.86 15.55
C ASN A 93 -11.56 -45.83 15.38
N TYR A 94 -10.91 -44.66 15.38
CA TYR A 94 -9.46 -44.60 15.27
C TYR A 94 -8.77 -44.73 16.65
N LYS A 95 -7.92 -45.74 16.80
CA LYS A 95 -6.70 -45.60 17.61
C LYS A 95 -5.72 -44.75 16.79
N ILE A 96 -5.89 -43.44 16.86
CA ILE A 96 -5.06 -42.45 16.19
C ILE A 96 -3.63 -42.57 16.74
N TYR A 97 -2.64 -42.20 15.92
CA TYR A 97 -1.34 -41.69 16.36
C TYR A 97 -1.43 -40.83 17.64
N ASN A 98 -0.29 -40.47 18.24
CA ASN A 98 -0.20 -39.71 19.50
C ASN A 98 -0.76 -38.26 19.45
N LEU A 99 -1.70 -37.92 18.55
CA LEU A 99 -2.37 -36.62 18.45
C LEU A 99 -3.12 -36.26 19.74
N ALA A 100 -3.65 -37.24 20.48
CA ALA A 100 -4.26 -37.02 21.78
C ALA A 100 -3.24 -36.50 22.81
N PHE A 101 -2.02 -37.04 22.82
CA PHE A 101 -0.93 -36.58 23.67
C PHE A 101 -0.40 -35.22 23.20
N LEU A 102 -0.27 -34.99 21.89
CA LEU A 102 0.10 -33.68 21.37
C LEU A 102 -0.92 -32.61 21.79
N ASN A 103 -2.22 -32.90 21.72
CA ASN A 103 -3.26 -32.00 22.23
C ASN A 103 -3.10 -31.73 23.73
N GLU A 104 -2.87 -32.77 24.55
CA GLU A 104 -2.61 -32.63 25.99
C GLU A 104 -1.39 -31.74 26.26
N LYS A 105 -0.27 -31.98 25.56
CA LYS A 105 0.95 -31.17 25.63
C LYS A 105 0.70 -29.71 25.25
N MET A 106 0.00 -29.47 24.14
CA MET A 106 -0.33 -28.11 23.71
C MET A 106 -1.21 -27.38 24.74
N SER A 107 -2.13 -28.08 25.41
CA SER A 107 -2.90 -27.52 26.53
C SER A 107 -2.02 -27.17 27.73
N GLU A 108 -1.06 -28.03 28.09
CA GLU A 108 -0.10 -27.75 29.18
C GLU A 108 0.74 -26.51 28.87
N ILE A 109 1.25 -26.40 27.65
CA ILE A 109 2.05 -25.26 27.18
C ILE A 109 1.22 -23.98 27.23
N TRP A 110 0.01 -23.98 26.65
CA TRP A 110 -0.88 -22.81 26.67
C TRP A 110 -1.15 -22.28 28.08
N LYS A 111 -1.45 -23.20 29.02
CA LYS A 111 -1.66 -22.85 30.43
C LYS A 111 -0.42 -22.26 31.08
N SER A 112 0.77 -22.78 30.74
CA SER A 112 2.04 -22.28 31.26
C SER A 112 2.34 -20.88 30.73
N GLU A 113 2.22 -20.66 29.42
CA GLU A 113 2.52 -19.37 28.78
C GLU A 113 1.63 -18.23 29.28
N ASN A 114 0.39 -18.55 29.66
CA ASN A 114 -0.59 -17.56 30.07
C ASN A 114 -0.77 -17.44 31.60
N ALA A 115 -0.02 -18.22 32.39
CA ALA A 115 -0.22 -18.30 33.84
C ALA A 115 -0.01 -16.96 34.56
N ASP A 116 0.98 -16.18 34.12
CA ASP A 116 1.39 -14.93 34.77
C ASP A 116 0.71 -13.67 34.18
N ILE A 117 -0.23 -13.85 33.25
CA ILE A 117 -0.87 -12.74 32.53
C ILE A 117 -2.23 -12.44 33.16
N ASP A 118 -2.40 -11.21 33.64
CA ASP A 118 -3.68 -10.78 34.22
C ASP A 118 -4.75 -10.63 33.13
N ALA A 119 -5.66 -11.60 33.08
CA ALA A 119 -6.78 -11.63 32.12
C ALA A 119 -7.68 -10.39 32.20
N THR A 120 -7.76 -9.72 33.36
CA THR A 120 -8.52 -8.48 33.52
C THR A 120 -7.84 -7.32 32.82
N VAL A 121 -6.52 -7.17 33.03
CA VAL A 121 -5.71 -6.13 32.40
C VAL A 121 -5.63 -6.36 30.89
N LEU A 122 -5.49 -7.61 30.45
CA LEU A 122 -5.54 -7.97 29.03
C LEU A 122 -6.87 -7.58 28.39
N LYS A 123 -7.99 -7.91 29.04
CA LYS A 123 -9.32 -7.52 28.56
C LYS A 123 -9.47 -6.00 28.49
N GLN A 124 -8.99 -5.27 29.49
CA GLN A 124 -8.98 -3.81 29.47
C GLN A 124 -8.16 -3.25 28.30
N TRP A 125 -7.00 -3.85 28.02
CA TRP A 125 -6.15 -3.44 26.90
C TRP A 125 -6.87 -3.60 25.58
N ILE A 126 -7.47 -4.78 25.34
CA ILE A 126 -8.23 -5.10 24.12
C ILE A 126 -9.38 -4.13 23.96
N GLU A 127 -10.27 -4.04 24.96
CA GLU A 127 -11.45 -3.18 24.87
C GLU A 127 -11.09 -1.70 24.67
N THR A 128 -9.96 -1.26 25.22
CA THR A 128 -9.50 0.12 25.04
C THR A 128 -8.90 0.33 23.65
N ALA A 129 -8.08 -0.60 23.14
CA ALA A 129 -7.54 -0.52 21.79
C ALA A 129 -8.67 -0.48 20.74
N GLU A 130 -9.71 -1.30 20.90
CA GLU A 130 -10.91 -1.29 20.04
C GLU A 130 -11.66 0.05 20.10
N ARG A 131 -11.86 0.62 21.30
CA ARG A 131 -12.49 1.94 21.46
C ARG A 131 -11.65 3.07 20.84
N VAL A 132 -10.33 3.01 21.00
CA VAL A 132 -9.41 3.97 20.37
C VAL A 132 -9.52 3.90 18.86
N ALA A 133 -9.47 2.69 18.29
CA ALA A 133 -9.58 2.49 16.85
C ALA A 133 -10.91 3.03 16.30
N LEU A 134 -12.05 2.61 16.86
CA LEU A 134 -13.36 3.13 16.46
C LEU A 134 -13.48 4.64 16.64
N GLY A 135 -12.87 5.19 17.69
CA GLY A 135 -12.86 6.62 17.96
C GLY A 135 -12.10 7.42 16.91
N GLU A 136 -10.91 6.96 16.52
CA GLU A 136 -10.12 7.58 15.45
C GLU A 136 -10.79 7.42 14.08
N MET A 137 -11.39 6.25 13.81
CA MET A 137 -12.20 6.04 12.60
C MET A 137 -13.38 7.03 12.54
N TRP A 138 -14.13 7.17 13.63
CA TRP A 138 -15.27 8.09 13.72
C TRP A 138 -14.84 9.55 13.63
N LYS A 139 -13.68 9.90 14.18
CA LYS A 139 -13.09 11.23 14.09
C LYS A 139 -12.82 11.63 12.64
N VAL A 140 -12.34 10.71 11.79
CA VAL A 140 -12.20 10.97 10.34
C VAL A 140 -13.53 11.40 9.71
N MET A 141 -14.64 10.75 10.08
CA MET A 141 -15.98 11.13 9.61
C MET A 141 -16.36 12.54 10.07
N LEU A 142 -16.17 12.84 11.35
CA LEU A 142 -16.49 14.15 11.93
C LEU A 142 -15.62 15.29 11.39
N GLU A 143 -14.32 15.06 11.17
CA GLU A 143 -13.38 16.03 10.57
C GLU A 143 -13.79 16.46 9.16
N HIS A 144 -14.59 15.65 8.48
CA HIS A 144 -15.15 15.93 7.17
C HIS A 144 -16.65 16.27 7.22
N ASP A 145 -17.15 16.71 8.37
CA ASP A 145 -18.54 17.11 8.65
C ASP A 145 -19.61 16.03 8.41
N PHE A 146 -19.23 14.75 8.41
CA PHE A 146 -20.19 13.65 8.31
C PHE A 146 -20.76 13.32 9.68
N PHE A 147 -22.08 13.10 9.71
CA PHE A 147 -22.81 12.64 10.90
C PHE A 147 -22.64 13.53 12.16
N VAL A 148 -22.35 14.81 12.01
CA VAL A 148 -22.24 15.77 13.13
C VAL A 148 -23.59 15.99 13.83
N ALA A 149 -24.70 15.97 13.07
CA ALA A 149 -26.06 16.17 13.56
C ALA A 149 -27.02 15.04 13.15
N GLU A 150 -28.09 14.84 13.94
CA GLU A 150 -29.17 13.91 13.57
C GLU A 150 -29.89 14.37 12.30
N GLY A 151 -30.28 13.42 11.45
CA GLY A 151 -30.97 13.68 10.19
C GLY A 151 -30.07 14.00 8.99
N GLN A 152 -28.74 14.02 9.17
CA GLN A 152 -27.82 14.05 8.03
C GLN A 152 -27.78 12.68 7.33
N HIS A 153 -27.91 12.72 6.01
CA HIS A 153 -27.81 11.58 5.11
C HIS A 153 -26.65 11.82 4.13
N PHE A 154 -25.85 10.79 3.89
CA PHE A 154 -24.72 10.84 2.95
C PHE A 154 -24.59 9.54 2.17
N THR A 155 -24.37 9.65 0.87
CA THR A 155 -24.01 8.52 0.01
C THR A 155 -22.55 8.12 0.22
N VAL A 156 -22.20 6.90 -0.18
CA VAL A 156 -20.81 6.41 -0.11
C VAL A 156 -19.89 7.27 -0.98
N GLU A 157 -20.34 7.64 -2.18
CA GLU A 157 -19.58 8.43 -3.15
C GLU A 157 -19.29 9.84 -2.63
N GLU A 158 -20.23 10.48 -1.94
CA GLU A 158 -20.01 11.78 -1.30
C GLU A 158 -18.94 11.68 -0.20
N MET A 159 -18.99 10.63 0.60
CA MET A 159 -18.00 10.38 1.66
C MET A 159 -16.61 10.10 1.08
N GLU A 160 -16.51 9.19 0.10
CA GLU A 160 -15.27 8.88 -0.61
C GLU A 160 -14.68 10.14 -1.26
N SER A 161 -15.51 10.96 -1.92
CA SER A 161 -15.06 12.18 -2.60
C SER A 161 -14.59 13.27 -1.64
N LYS A 162 -15.29 13.51 -0.54
CA LYS A 162 -14.94 14.60 0.40
C LYS A 162 -13.73 14.23 1.25
N ILE A 163 -13.61 12.96 1.66
CA ILE A 163 -12.41 12.45 2.32
C ILE A 163 -11.24 12.38 1.34
N GLY A 164 -11.50 12.18 0.05
CA GLY A 164 -10.47 12.02 -0.97
C GLY A 164 -9.88 10.61 -0.98
N VAL A 165 -10.71 9.60 -0.74
CA VAL A 165 -10.29 8.19 -0.68
C VAL A 165 -9.75 7.76 -2.05
N ALA A 166 -8.47 7.39 -2.09
CA ALA A 166 -7.83 6.87 -3.29
C ALA A 166 -8.50 5.56 -3.73
N ASP A 167 -8.55 5.29 -5.04
CA ASP A 167 -9.32 4.17 -5.59
C ASP A 167 -8.97 2.81 -4.95
N LYS A 168 -7.69 2.57 -4.67
CA LYS A 168 -7.22 1.34 -4.00
C LYS A 168 -7.77 1.14 -2.58
N TYR A 169 -8.25 2.21 -1.93
CA TYR A 169 -8.78 2.18 -0.56
C TYR A 169 -10.31 2.31 -0.49
N LYS A 170 -11.02 2.45 -1.61
CA LYS A 170 -12.50 2.57 -1.61
C LYS A 170 -13.19 1.34 -1.03
N ARG A 171 -12.75 0.14 -1.43
CA ARG A 171 -13.26 -1.13 -0.87
C ARG A 171 -13.06 -1.17 0.65
N PHE A 172 -11.87 -0.80 1.10
CA PHE A 172 -11.52 -0.74 2.50
C PHE A 172 -12.36 0.30 3.28
N PHE A 173 -12.60 1.47 2.69
CA PHE A 173 -13.44 2.50 3.29
C PHE A 173 -14.91 2.05 3.45
N ARG A 174 -15.47 1.34 2.46
CA ARG A 174 -16.84 0.77 2.59
C ARG A 174 -16.96 -0.22 3.73
N ARG A 175 -15.89 -0.94 4.01
CA ARG A 175 -15.81 -1.84 5.17
C ARG A 175 -15.92 -1.08 6.49
N TRP A 176 -15.30 0.09 6.61
CA TRP A 176 -15.47 0.95 7.79
C TRP A 176 -16.94 1.35 7.99
N LEU A 177 -17.66 1.66 6.90
CA LEU A 177 -19.09 1.99 6.97
C LEU A 177 -19.92 0.79 7.47
N LYS A 178 -19.66 -0.42 6.97
CA LYS A 178 -20.28 -1.65 7.48
C LYS A 178 -20.03 -1.85 8.98
N ILE A 179 -18.82 -1.55 9.46
CA ILE A 179 -18.50 -1.64 10.89
C ILE A 179 -19.27 -0.59 11.69
N PHE A 180 -19.34 0.65 11.21
CA PHE A 180 -20.15 1.68 11.85
C PHE A 180 -21.63 1.32 11.91
N GLU A 181 -22.14 0.64 10.88
CA GLU A 181 -23.52 0.15 10.86
C GLU A 181 -23.74 -1.00 11.85
N ASN A 182 -22.83 -1.98 11.89
CA ASN A 182 -22.89 -3.10 12.85
C ASN A 182 -22.79 -2.61 14.30
N GLU A 183 -21.96 -1.59 14.53
CA GLU A 183 -21.85 -0.90 15.82
C GLU A 183 -23.01 0.09 16.05
N ASN A 184 -23.96 0.20 15.13
CA ASN A 184 -25.15 1.02 15.23
C ASN A 184 -24.83 2.53 15.41
N PHE A 185 -23.73 3.03 14.84
CA PHE A 185 -23.44 4.47 14.70
C PHE A 185 -24.19 5.09 13.53
N ILE A 186 -24.27 4.32 12.45
CA ILE A 186 -25.01 4.67 11.25
C ILE A 186 -26.01 3.56 10.93
N LYS A 187 -26.94 3.85 10.05
CA LYS A 187 -27.88 2.88 9.47
C LYS A 187 -28.01 3.17 7.99
N GLU A 188 -28.12 2.13 7.18
CA GLU A 188 -28.43 2.28 5.76
C GLU A 188 -29.87 2.82 5.58
N GLU A 189 -30.00 3.90 4.81
CA GLU A 189 -31.28 4.48 4.40
C GLU A 189 -31.21 4.88 2.92
N GLN A 190 -32.11 4.31 2.11
CA GLN A 190 -32.20 4.54 0.65
C GLN A 190 -30.92 4.15 -0.10
N ASP A 191 -30.11 5.13 -0.50
CA ASP A 191 -28.87 5.02 -1.28
C ASP A 191 -27.62 5.47 -0.48
N GLY A 192 -27.76 5.62 0.84
CA GLY A 192 -26.68 6.09 1.70
C GLY A 192 -26.89 5.74 3.16
N PHE A 193 -26.23 6.49 4.03
CA PHE A 193 -26.23 6.24 5.47
C PHE A 193 -26.72 7.46 6.24
N CYS A 194 -27.44 7.20 7.33
CA CYS A 194 -27.87 8.18 8.31
C CYS A 194 -27.30 7.86 9.69
N ARG A 195 -27.01 8.88 10.48
CA ARG A 195 -26.62 8.70 11.89
C ARG A 195 -27.77 8.14 12.71
N THR A 196 -27.48 7.24 13.65
CA THR A 196 -28.45 6.74 14.63
C THR A 196 -28.48 7.62 15.90
N SER A 197 -29.36 7.31 16.85
CA SER A 197 -29.35 7.98 18.16
C SER A 197 -28.14 7.60 19.04
N LYS A 198 -27.29 6.65 18.62
CA LYS A 198 -26.06 6.30 19.35
C LYS A 198 -25.09 7.47 19.18
N SER A 199 -24.78 8.15 20.29
CA SER A 199 -23.77 9.22 20.30
C SER A 199 -22.44 8.66 20.80
N TRP A 200 -21.41 8.78 19.98
CA TRP A 200 -20.04 8.56 20.42
C TRP A 200 -19.62 9.77 21.26
N LYS A 201 -19.48 9.56 22.57
CA LYS A 201 -19.09 10.60 23.56
C LYS A 201 -17.68 10.40 24.09
N VAL A 202 -16.93 9.50 23.48
CA VAL A 202 -15.62 9.08 23.97
C VAL A 202 -14.59 10.13 23.59
N ASP A 203 -13.88 10.64 24.59
CA ASP A 203 -12.70 11.49 24.38
C ASP A 203 -11.54 10.58 23.96
N VAL A 204 -11.26 10.56 22.65
CA VAL A 204 -10.25 9.68 22.05
C VAL A 204 -8.85 9.94 22.63
N ALA A 205 -8.54 11.20 23.00
CA ALA A 205 -7.26 11.51 23.63
C ALA A 205 -7.16 10.87 25.03
N ALA A 206 -8.24 10.91 25.81
CA ALA A 206 -8.28 10.27 27.12
C ALA A 206 -8.21 8.73 27.02
N GLU A 207 -8.80 8.11 25.98
CA GLU A 207 -8.66 6.67 25.75
C GLU A 207 -7.24 6.28 25.33
N TRP A 208 -6.54 7.11 24.55
CA TRP A 208 -5.11 6.89 24.27
C TRP A 208 -4.28 6.94 25.55
N ASP A 209 -4.51 7.93 26.42
CA ASP A 209 -3.83 8.02 27.72
C ASP A 209 -4.12 6.79 28.59
N TYR A 210 -5.37 6.32 28.58
CA TYR A 210 -5.76 5.10 29.30
C TYR A 210 -5.11 3.85 28.71
N LEU A 211 -5.07 3.70 27.39
CA LEU A 211 -4.40 2.59 26.70
C LEU A 211 -2.92 2.54 27.06
N TRP A 212 -2.23 3.69 27.06
CA TRP A 212 -0.84 3.80 27.50
C TRP A 212 -0.66 3.44 28.98
N GLY A 213 -1.66 3.73 29.83
CA GLY A 213 -1.68 3.35 31.23
C GLY A 213 -1.84 1.83 31.44
N VAL A 214 -2.68 1.18 30.65
CA VAL A 214 -2.87 -0.29 30.67
C VAL A 214 -1.67 -1.00 30.03
N GLU A 215 -1.11 -0.45 28.95
CA GLU A 215 0.09 -0.96 28.27
C GLU A 215 1.29 -1.06 29.22
N LYS A 216 1.49 -0.07 30.10
CA LYS A 216 2.56 -0.12 31.11
C LYS A 216 2.40 -1.25 32.13
N GLN A 217 1.17 -1.72 32.35
CA GLN A 217 0.87 -2.82 33.27
C GLN A 217 0.96 -4.17 32.56
N LEU A 218 0.41 -4.27 31.35
CA LEU A 218 0.35 -5.52 30.58
C LEU A 218 1.66 -5.84 29.87
N ASN A 219 2.38 -4.80 29.42
CA ASN A 219 3.55 -4.89 28.56
C ASN A 219 3.26 -5.70 27.29
N TYR A 220 2.17 -5.36 26.57
CA TYR A 220 1.79 -6.06 25.36
C TYR A 220 2.83 -5.86 24.25
N GLY A 221 3.35 -4.65 24.09
CA GLY A 221 4.37 -4.30 23.12
C GLY A 221 4.34 -2.81 22.79
N GLU A 222 5.08 -1.99 23.55
CA GLU A 222 5.05 -0.53 23.36
C GLU A 222 5.40 -0.07 21.94
N GLY A 223 6.30 -0.77 21.25
CA GLY A 223 6.66 -0.46 19.86
C GLY A 223 5.49 -0.62 18.90
N PHE A 224 4.65 -1.63 19.13
CA PHE A 224 3.40 -1.83 18.39
C PHE A 224 2.37 -0.74 18.71
N VAL A 225 2.18 -0.39 20.00
CA VAL A 225 1.23 0.68 20.38
C VAL A 225 1.65 2.04 19.80
N ARG A 226 2.96 2.35 19.77
CA ARG A 226 3.48 3.54 19.06
C ARG A 226 3.17 3.51 17.57
N TYR A 227 3.29 2.36 16.92
CA TYR A 227 2.95 2.19 15.52
C TYR A 227 1.44 2.40 15.28
N LEU A 228 0.57 1.81 16.11
CA LEU A 228 -0.88 2.02 16.06
C LEU A 228 -1.24 3.50 16.18
N GLU A 229 -0.64 4.21 17.13
CA GLU A 229 -0.88 5.63 17.37
C GLU A 229 -0.47 6.48 16.16
N LYS A 230 0.70 6.19 15.57
CA LYS A 230 1.19 6.89 14.38
C LYS A 230 0.27 6.70 13.18
N CYS A 231 -0.21 5.47 12.95
CA CYS A 231 -1.12 5.17 11.85
C CYS A 231 -2.50 5.81 12.06
N SER A 232 -3.05 5.69 13.27
CA SER A 232 -4.37 6.24 13.61
C SER A 232 -4.41 7.77 13.51
N LYS A 233 -3.31 8.47 13.81
CA LYS A 233 -3.20 9.92 13.61
C LYS A 233 -3.03 10.35 12.15
N SER A 234 -2.82 9.39 11.25
CA SER A 234 -2.53 9.62 9.82
C SER A 234 -3.62 9.07 8.89
N LEU A 235 -4.79 8.68 9.40
CA LEU A 235 -5.81 7.94 8.65
C LEU A 235 -6.31 8.68 7.40
N THR A 236 -6.56 9.99 7.50
CA THR A 236 -6.98 10.81 6.35
C THR A 236 -5.88 10.83 5.27
N GLN A 237 -4.61 11.01 5.67
CA GLN A 237 -3.48 10.97 4.73
C GLN A 237 -3.30 9.58 4.11
N LEU A 238 -3.50 8.51 4.88
CA LEU A 238 -3.43 7.13 4.41
C LEU A 238 -4.52 6.85 3.38
N PHE A 239 -5.79 7.21 3.65
CA PHE A 239 -6.88 7.06 2.67
C PHE A 239 -6.65 7.85 1.39
N ARG A 240 -6.04 9.04 1.49
CA ARG A 240 -5.66 9.86 0.32
C ARG A 240 -4.43 9.34 -0.42
N ASN A 241 -3.78 8.29 0.09
CA ASN A 241 -2.49 7.80 -0.40
C ASN A 241 -1.41 8.90 -0.42
N GLU A 242 -1.48 9.83 0.54
CA GLU A 242 -0.48 10.90 0.73
C GLU A 242 0.74 10.40 1.50
N ILE A 243 0.58 9.34 2.32
CA ILE A 243 1.64 8.62 3.02
C ILE A 243 1.59 7.15 2.60
N ALA A 244 2.72 6.56 2.24
CA ALA A 244 2.78 5.13 1.96
C ALA A 244 2.70 4.35 3.30
N PRO A 245 1.80 3.38 3.46
CA PRO A 245 1.67 2.60 4.70
C PRO A 245 2.98 1.90 5.10
N LEU A 246 3.72 1.40 4.11
CA LEU A 246 5.04 0.79 4.29
C LEU A 246 6.08 1.77 4.86
N GLU A 247 5.95 3.09 4.63
CA GLU A 247 6.82 4.10 5.23
C GLU A 247 6.61 4.22 6.75
N LEU A 248 5.39 3.95 7.23
CA LEU A 248 5.09 3.91 8.66
C LEU A 248 5.63 2.63 9.31
N LEU A 249 5.63 1.52 8.57
CA LEU A 249 6.09 0.20 9.03
C LEU A 249 7.62 0.02 8.93
N PHE A 250 8.25 0.64 7.92
CA PHE A 250 9.69 0.62 7.64
C PHE A 250 10.25 2.05 7.50
N PRO A 251 10.23 2.87 8.56
CA PRO A 251 10.71 4.25 8.48
C PRO A 251 12.19 4.29 8.06
N HIS A 252 12.50 4.97 6.96
CA HIS A 252 13.85 5.05 6.39
C HIS A 252 14.49 3.67 6.08
N GLY A 253 13.68 2.63 5.85
CA GLY A 253 14.16 1.25 5.63
C GLY A 253 14.58 0.52 6.91
N GLU A 254 14.36 1.09 8.10
CA GLU A 254 14.62 0.41 9.36
C GLU A 254 13.60 -0.69 9.67
N MET A 255 14.09 -1.83 10.16
CA MET A 255 13.24 -2.99 10.50
C MET A 255 12.64 -2.92 11.90
N THR A 256 13.03 -1.95 12.73
CA THR A 256 12.69 -1.91 14.17
C THR A 256 11.18 -1.94 14.40
N THR A 257 10.42 -1.09 13.71
CA THR A 257 8.96 -1.01 13.84
C THR A 257 8.27 -2.28 13.37
N ALA A 258 8.71 -2.87 12.25
CA ALA A 258 8.18 -4.15 11.76
C ALA A 258 8.48 -5.30 12.73
N VAL A 259 9.70 -5.37 13.28
CA VAL A 259 10.07 -6.38 14.29
C VAL A 259 9.24 -6.21 15.56
N ASP A 260 9.07 -4.98 16.04
CA ASP A 260 8.26 -4.68 17.22
C ASP A 260 6.79 -5.08 17.01
N THR A 261 6.27 -4.90 15.79
CA THR A 261 4.88 -5.21 15.41
C THR A 261 4.64 -6.70 15.23
N TYR A 262 5.51 -7.42 14.51
CA TYR A 262 5.27 -8.82 14.16
C TYR A 262 5.89 -9.84 15.13
N GLN A 263 6.95 -9.47 15.87
CA GLN A 263 7.69 -10.43 16.71
C GLN A 263 7.60 -10.14 18.21
N LYS A 264 7.57 -8.87 18.62
CA LYS A 264 7.76 -8.52 20.03
C LYS A 264 6.48 -8.36 20.83
N THR A 265 5.31 -8.42 20.19
CA THR A 265 4.03 -8.41 20.89
C THR A 265 3.88 -9.64 21.79
N LEU A 266 3.11 -9.49 22.86
CA LEU A 266 2.83 -10.57 23.81
C LEU A 266 2.21 -11.79 23.10
N SER A 267 1.24 -11.56 22.22
CA SER A 267 0.64 -12.63 21.41
C SER A 267 1.65 -13.30 20.49
N SER A 268 2.48 -12.55 19.78
CA SER A 268 3.48 -13.14 18.88
C SER A 268 4.48 -14.00 19.65
N LYS A 269 4.96 -13.56 20.82
CA LYS A 269 5.88 -14.34 21.66
C LYS A 269 5.28 -15.68 22.08
N ILE A 270 4.06 -15.65 22.63
CA ILE A 270 3.35 -16.84 23.11
C ILE A 270 3.09 -17.80 21.94
N LEU A 271 2.48 -17.32 20.86
CA LEU A 271 2.11 -18.17 19.72
C LEU A 271 3.34 -18.74 19.01
N ASN A 272 4.42 -17.97 18.85
CA ASN A 272 5.67 -18.48 18.29
C ASN A 272 6.27 -19.58 19.18
N HIS A 273 6.25 -19.41 20.50
CA HIS A 273 6.74 -20.44 21.40
C HIS A 273 5.86 -21.70 21.41
N MET A 274 4.55 -21.55 21.29
CA MET A 274 3.64 -22.68 21.10
C MET A 274 3.93 -23.44 19.80
N ALA A 275 4.15 -22.73 18.69
CA ALA A 275 4.53 -23.31 17.41
C ALA A 275 5.83 -24.09 17.52
N GLU A 276 6.81 -23.50 18.20
CA GLU A 276 8.08 -24.12 18.48
C GLU A 276 7.93 -25.42 19.27
N CYS A 277 7.18 -25.41 20.36
CA CYS A 277 6.92 -26.61 21.14
C CYS A 277 6.18 -27.69 20.34
N ALA A 278 5.19 -27.31 19.52
CA ALA A 278 4.51 -28.25 18.62
C ALA A 278 5.49 -28.94 17.65
N VAL A 279 6.44 -28.19 17.11
CA VAL A 279 7.48 -28.72 16.22
C VAL A 279 8.44 -29.65 16.96
N LEU A 280 8.89 -29.27 18.15
CA LEU A 280 9.81 -30.07 18.96
C LEU A 280 9.18 -31.40 19.42
N GLU A 281 7.91 -31.36 19.84
CA GLU A 281 7.15 -32.57 20.20
C GLU A 281 7.01 -33.50 18.98
N ALA A 282 6.61 -32.95 17.82
CA ALA A 282 6.51 -33.71 16.58
C ALA A 282 7.86 -34.32 16.12
N TYR A 283 8.95 -33.58 16.31
CA TYR A 283 10.31 -34.05 16.01
C TYR A 283 10.74 -35.19 16.93
N SER A 284 10.47 -35.09 18.24
CA SER A 284 10.90 -36.08 19.24
C SER A 284 10.35 -37.50 19.01
N GLU A 285 9.18 -37.60 18.38
CA GLU A 285 8.48 -38.83 18.02
C GLU A 285 9.09 -39.51 16.77
N LYS A 286 9.77 -38.75 15.89
CA LYS A 286 10.29 -39.24 14.60
C LYS A 286 11.73 -39.77 14.75
N LYS A 287 11.90 -40.85 15.52
CA LYS A 287 13.21 -41.48 15.74
C LYS A 287 13.74 -42.18 14.48
N GLY A 288 14.93 -41.75 14.01
CA GLY A 288 15.71 -42.46 12.99
C GLY A 288 15.32 -42.20 11.53
N LYS A 289 14.45 -41.23 11.25
CA LYS A 289 14.12 -40.75 9.90
C LYS A 289 14.46 -39.27 9.79
N VAL A 290 14.75 -38.80 8.57
CA VAL A 290 14.92 -37.36 8.31
C VAL A 290 13.57 -36.67 8.47
N PHE A 291 13.47 -35.76 9.44
CA PHE A 291 12.28 -34.95 9.69
C PHE A 291 12.31 -33.71 8.81
N ARG A 292 11.36 -33.62 7.87
CA ARG A 292 11.30 -32.53 6.90
C ARG A 292 10.29 -31.49 7.31
N ILE A 293 10.76 -30.26 7.51
CA ILE A 293 9.94 -29.10 7.86
C ILE A 293 9.90 -28.16 6.66
N LEU A 294 8.72 -27.65 6.31
CA LEU A 294 8.54 -26.54 5.40
C LEU A 294 7.95 -25.37 6.16
N GLU A 295 8.65 -24.25 6.22
CA GLU A 295 8.10 -22.99 6.71
C GLU A 295 7.76 -22.09 5.51
N VAL A 296 6.48 -21.70 5.43
CA VAL A 296 5.90 -20.88 4.36
C VAL A 296 5.81 -19.44 4.83
N GLY A 297 6.38 -18.51 4.08
CA GLY A 297 6.37 -17.08 4.45
C GLY A 297 7.13 -16.82 5.74
N ALA A 298 8.32 -17.39 5.88
CA ALA A 298 9.12 -17.34 7.10
C ALA A 298 9.57 -15.91 7.48
N GLY A 299 9.58 -14.99 6.51
CA GLY A 299 9.75 -13.55 6.71
C GLY A 299 11.01 -13.19 7.48
N VAL A 300 10.84 -12.40 8.54
CA VAL A 300 11.94 -11.97 9.43
C VAL A 300 12.48 -13.08 10.35
N GLY A 301 11.95 -14.30 10.27
CA GLY A 301 12.37 -15.45 11.07
C GLY A 301 11.85 -15.48 12.50
N GLY A 302 10.69 -14.84 12.75
CA GLY A 302 10.14 -14.71 14.11
C GLY A 302 9.80 -16.05 14.77
N THR A 303 9.22 -16.97 14.00
CA THR A 303 8.93 -18.34 14.45
C THR A 303 10.15 -19.24 14.27
N SER A 304 10.89 -19.06 13.16
CA SER A 304 12.05 -19.87 12.79
C SER A 304 13.19 -19.83 13.81
N ASP A 305 13.48 -18.67 14.41
CA ASP A 305 14.63 -18.48 15.30
C ASP A 305 14.63 -19.46 16.47
N GLY A 306 13.51 -19.58 17.21
CA GLY A 306 13.39 -20.51 18.33
C GLY A 306 13.50 -21.97 17.88
N ILE A 307 12.76 -22.33 16.82
CA ILE A 307 12.75 -23.70 16.29
C ILE A 307 14.15 -24.15 15.85
N ILE A 308 14.82 -23.33 15.04
CA ILE A 308 16.12 -23.66 14.45
C ILE A 308 17.21 -23.73 15.54
N GLU A 309 17.12 -22.91 16.59
CA GLU A 309 18.06 -22.96 17.72
C GLU A 309 17.93 -24.27 18.53
N ARG A 310 16.70 -24.79 18.70
CA ARG A 310 16.43 -25.96 19.54
C ARG A 310 16.51 -27.31 18.80
N LEU A 311 16.52 -27.32 17.47
CA LEU A 311 16.72 -28.54 16.68
C LEU A 311 18.21 -28.91 16.59
N SER A 312 18.56 -30.15 16.98
CA SER A 312 19.94 -30.67 16.97
C SER A 312 20.29 -31.42 15.68
N GLU A 313 21.54 -31.28 15.21
CA GLU A 313 22.00 -31.51 13.83
C GLU A 313 22.04 -32.95 13.28
N GLN A 314 21.20 -33.87 13.73
CA GLN A 314 21.15 -35.21 13.13
C GLN A 314 19.71 -35.58 12.79
N ASN A 315 19.37 -35.45 11.50
CA ASN A 315 18.12 -35.88 10.84
C ASN A 315 16.99 -34.83 10.76
N VAL A 316 17.32 -33.56 10.48
CA VAL A 316 16.33 -32.55 10.08
C VAL A 316 16.70 -31.98 8.71
N GLU A 317 15.70 -31.75 7.86
CA GLU A 317 15.81 -30.86 6.70
C GLU A 317 14.79 -29.73 6.86
N TYR A 318 15.26 -28.49 6.96
CA TYR A 318 14.40 -27.34 7.20
C TYR A 318 14.30 -26.47 5.94
N TYR A 319 13.14 -26.42 5.31
CA TYR A 319 12.90 -25.59 4.13
C TYR A 319 12.37 -24.24 4.59
N TYR A 320 13.28 -23.27 4.64
CA TYR A 320 12.96 -21.88 4.93
C TYR A 320 12.51 -21.22 3.63
N THR A 321 11.22 -20.88 3.52
CA THR A 321 10.67 -20.34 2.27
C THR A 321 9.93 -19.03 2.48
N ASP A 322 10.00 -18.17 1.48
CA ASP A 322 9.31 -16.89 1.45
C ASP A 322 9.06 -16.48 -0.02
N VAL A 323 8.20 -15.50 -0.26
CA VAL A 323 8.07 -14.84 -1.57
C VAL A 323 9.21 -13.85 -1.80
N SER A 324 9.84 -13.39 -0.73
CA SER A 324 10.90 -12.38 -0.68
C SER A 324 12.30 -13.00 -0.66
N THR A 325 13.17 -12.68 -1.63
CA THR A 325 14.58 -13.07 -1.50
C THR A 325 15.33 -12.26 -0.42
N TYR A 326 14.83 -11.10 0.03
CA TYR A 326 15.42 -10.38 1.18
C TYR A 326 15.42 -11.24 2.43
N PHE A 327 14.24 -11.74 2.79
CA PHE A 327 14.08 -12.56 3.97
C PHE A 327 14.94 -13.83 3.87
N LEU A 328 15.01 -14.45 2.69
CA LEU A 328 15.90 -15.59 2.46
C LEU A 328 17.38 -15.23 2.64
N ASN A 329 17.84 -14.09 2.14
CA ASN A 329 19.24 -13.67 2.25
C ASN A 329 19.61 -13.31 3.69
N LYS A 330 18.73 -12.63 4.42
CA LYS A 330 18.92 -12.38 5.86
C LYS A 330 18.92 -13.68 6.67
N ALA A 331 18.08 -14.64 6.32
CA ALA A 331 18.07 -15.94 6.97
C ALA A 331 19.34 -16.77 6.66
N LYS A 332 19.89 -16.68 5.44
CA LYS A 332 21.19 -17.29 5.08
C LYS A 332 22.35 -16.68 5.89
N GLU A 333 22.35 -15.36 6.09
CA GLU A 333 23.31 -14.67 6.95
C GLU A 333 23.15 -15.12 8.41
N ARG A 334 21.92 -15.09 8.94
CA ARG A 334 21.60 -15.40 10.33
C ARG A 334 21.93 -16.85 10.71
N TYR A 335 21.65 -17.81 9.82
CA TYR A 335 21.87 -19.23 10.09
C TYR A 335 23.09 -19.82 9.38
N ARG A 336 24.08 -18.98 9.07
CA ARG A 336 25.32 -19.39 8.42
C ARG A 336 25.96 -20.59 9.14
N GLY A 337 26.31 -21.62 8.38
CA GLY A 337 26.89 -22.86 8.89
C GLY A 337 25.88 -24.00 9.11
N LYS A 338 24.57 -23.72 9.11
CA LYS A 338 23.51 -24.74 9.24
C LYS A 338 23.10 -25.32 7.87
N ASN A 339 23.91 -26.24 7.33
CA ASN A 339 23.74 -26.80 5.97
C ASN A 339 22.46 -27.64 5.75
N TRP A 340 21.78 -27.98 6.83
CA TRP A 340 20.49 -28.69 6.86
C TRP A 340 19.29 -27.77 6.59
N ILE A 341 19.50 -26.45 6.55
CA ILE A 341 18.50 -25.47 6.13
C ILE A 341 18.59 -25.28 4.61
N LYS A 342 17.44 -25.35 3.93
CA LYS A 342 17.26 -25.14 2.49
C LYS A 342 16.43 -23.89 2.28
N TYR A 343 16.97 -22.92 1.55
CA TYR A 343 16.29 -21.66 1.25
C TYR A 343 15.67 -21.73 -0.13
N LYS A 344 14.36 -21.49 -0.25
CA LYS A 344 13.66 -21.49 -1.55
C LYS A 344 12.63 -20.37 -1.61
N ILE A 345 12.46 -19.79 -2.79
CA ILE A 345 11.31 -18.91 -3.06
C ILE A 345 10.07 -19.79 -3.19
N PHE A 346 9.00 -19.41 -2.49
CA PHE A 346 7.73 -20.12 -2.55
C PHE A 346 6.56 -19.13 -2.43
N ASP A 347 5.77 -19.05 -3.49
CA ASP A 347 4.56 -18.24 -3.56
C ASP A 347 3.34 -19.15 -3.43
N ILE A 348 2.58 -18.98 -2.35
CA ILE A 348 1.39 -19.78 -2.05
C ILE A 348 0.32 -19.69 -3.13
N ASN A 349 0.27 -18.58 -3.88
CA ASN A 349 -0.72 -18.33 -4.93
C ASN A 349 -0.31 -18.87 -6.30
N LYS A 350 0.99 -19.16 -6.51
CA LYS A 350 1.51 -19.75 -7.77
C LYS A 350 1.84 -21.23 -7.64
N GLY A 351 2.19 -21.67 -6.44
CA GLY A 351 2.66 -23.02 -6.16
C GLY A 351 4.04 -23.33 -6.74
N GLY A 352 4.26 -24.56 -7.23
CA GLY A 352 5.52 -24.95 -7.88
C GLY A 352 6.59 -25.57 -6.97
N MET A 353 6.26 -25.90 -5.71
CA MET A 353 7.14 -26.72 -4.86
C MET A 353 7.27 -28.14 -5.47
N GLU A 354 8.49 -28.67 -5.56
CA GLU A 354 8.74 -30.07 -5.96
C GLU A 354 7.93 -31.03 -5.07
N GLU A 355 7.58 -32.22 -5.58
CA GLU A 355 6.82 -33.28 -4.87
C GLU A 355 7.61 -33.93 -3.69
N ASN A 356 8.26 -33.12 -2.86
CA ASN A 356 8.76 -33.56 -1.57
C ASN A 356 7.61 -33.57 -0.59
N LYS A 357 7.39 -34.72 0.06
CA LYS A 357 6.45 -34.81 1.16
C LYS A 357 7.10 -34.37 2.47
N PHE A 358 6.48 -33.43 3.16
CA PHE A 358 6.94 -32.85 4.43
C PHE A 358 6.26 -33.53 5.62
N ASP A 359 7.01 -33.70 6.71
CA ASP A 359 6.47 -34.19 7.97
C ASP A 359 5.76 -33.08 8.75
N LEU A 360 6.19 -31.84 8.56
CA LEU A 360 5.57 -30.69 9.19
C LEU A 360 5.62 -29.48 8.25
N ILE A 361 4.52 -28.74 8.16
CA ILE A 361 4.46 -27.44 7.47
C ILE A 361 4.09 -26.37 8.50
N ILE A 362 4.76 -25.23 8.47
CA ILE A 362 4.53 -24.06 9.33
C ILE A 362 4.08 -22.92 8.43
N CYS A 363 3.02 -22.22 8.83
CA CYS A 363 2.53 -21.03 8.14
C CYS A 363 2.24 -19.97 9.21
N ALA A 364 3.14 -19.01 9.40
CA ALA A 364 3.00 -17.98 10.42
C ALA A 364 2.68 -16.62 9.77
N ASN A 365 1.49 -16.09 10.02
CA ASN A 365 0.97 -14.82 9.52
C ASN A 365 1.18 -14.65 8.01
N VAL A 366 0.83 -15.69 7.25
CA VAL A 366 1.05 -15.73 5.79
C VAL A 366 -0.21 -16.10 5.02
N LEU A 367 -1.11 -16.90 5.58
CA LEU A 367 -2.18 -17.53 4.81
C LEU A 367 -3.35 -16.59 4.55
N HIS A 368 -3.51 -15.51 5.33
CA HIS A 368 -4.37 -14.39 4.94
C HIS A 368 -3.98 -13.80 3.57
N ASN A 369 -2.73 -13.97 3.12
CA ASN A 369 -2.29 -13.53 1.79
C ASN A 369 -2.73 -14.44 0.63
N ALA A 370 -3.43 -15.54 0.91
CA ALA A 370 -3.98 -16.40 -0.11
C ALA A 370 -5.04 -15.66 -0.94
N LYS A 371 -5.05 -15.82 -2.26
CA LYS A 371 -6.15 -15.36 -3.12
C LYS A 371 -7.43 -16.16 -2.88
N ASN A 372 -7.27 -17.45 -2.60
CA ASN A 372 -8.33 -18.36 -2.20
C ASN A 372 -7.78 -19.31 -1.12
N GLY A 373 -8.27 -19.17 0.10
CA GLY A 373 -7.77 -19.92 1.26
C GLY A 373 -7.90 -21.45 1.11
N ILE A 374 -9.02 -21.94 0.57
CA ILE A 374 -9.28 -23.38 0.38
C ILE A 374 -8.29 -23.97 -0.63
N SER A 375 -8.07 -23.29 -1.76
CA SER A 375 -7.15 -23.74 -2.80
C SER A 375 -5.72 -23.83 -2.28
N VAL A 376 -5.26 -22.81 -1.56
CA VAL A 376 -3.91 -22.79 -0.96
C VAL A 376 -3.76 -23.90 0.08
N LEU A 377 -4.74 -24.06 0.99
CA LEU A 377 -4.74 -25.14 1.97
C LEU A 377 -4.74 -26.52 1.30
N GLN A 378 -5.47 -26.69 0.20
CA GLN A 378 -5.48 -27.93 -0.57
C GLN A 378 -4.11 -28.24 -1.19
N GLN A 379 -3.40 -27.21 -1.66
CA GLN A 379 -2.03 -27.35 -2.15
C GLN A 379 -1.06 -27.73 -1.03
N LEU A 380 -1.12 -27.07 0.12
CA LEU A 380 -0.28 -27.38 1.28
C LEU A 380 -0.56 -28.80 1.80
N ARG A 381 -1.83 -29.21 1.84
CA ARG A 381 -2.21 -30.61 2.05
C ARG A 381 -1.57 -31.53 0.99
N GLY A 382 -1.48 -31.10 -0.26
CA GLY A 382 -0.75 -31.84 -1.29
C GLY A 382 0.72 -32.13 -0.95
N LEU A 383 1.37 -31.26 -0.16
CA LEU A 383 2.79 -31.34 0.20
C LEU A 383 3.06 -32.09 1.51
N ILE A 384 2.05 -32.34 2.34
CA ILE A 384 2.23 -33.02 3.64
C ILE A 384 2.16 -34.55 3.51
N ASN A 385 2.90 -35.25 4.38
CA ASN A 385 2.81 -36.70 4.59
C ASN A 385 1.46 -37.09 5.22
N GLU A 386 1.04 -38.35 5.09
CA GLU A 386 -0.21 -38.87 5.68
C GLU A 386 -0.25 -38.76 7.21
N GLU A 387 0.91 -38.77 7.86
CA GLU A 387 1.06 -38.60 9.31
C GLU A 387 1.66 -37.23 9.68
N GLY A 388 1.70 -36.29 8.72
CA GLY A 388 2.31 -34.98 8.93
C GLY A 388 1.39 -34.00 9.66
N LEU A 389 1.98 -32.91 10.13
CA LEU A 389 1.26 -31.82 10.80
C LEU A 389 1.36 -30.49 10.04
N LEU A 390 0.27 -29.72 10.06
CA LEU A 390 0.28 -28.32 9.60
C LEU A 390 0.07 -27.42 10.82
N VAL A 391 1.00 -26.51 11.05
CA VAL A 391 0.96 -25.52 12.14
C VAL A 391 0.70 -24.16 11.51
N ILE A 392 -0.43 -23.54 11.85
CA ILE A 392 -0.85 -22.23 11.32
C ILE A 392 -0.91 -21.24 12.47
N LEU A 393 -0.25 -20.10 12.33
CA LEU A 393 -0.46 -18.93 13.20
C LEU A 393 -1.03 -17.86 12.29
N ASP A 394 -2.21 -17.33 12.61
CA ASP A 394 -2.79 -16.25 11.81
C ASP A 394 -3.86 -15.50 12.61
N ALA A 395 -4.38 -14.44 12.01
CA ALA A 395 -5.58 -13.80 12.52
C ALA A 395 -6.76 -14.80 12.50
N ILE A 396 -7.48 -14.87 13.62
CA ILE A 396 -8.67 -15.73 13.84
C ILE A 396 -9.92 -14.92 14.13
N LYS A 397 -9.77 -13.61 14.23
CA LYS A 397 -10.80 -12.61 14.38
C LYS A 397 -10.16 -11.31 13.94
N GLU A 398 -10.94 -10.41 13.36
CA GLU A 398 -10.44 -9.08 13.06
C GLU A 398 -10.64 -8.09 14.21
N PRO A 399 -9.56 -7.62 14.85
CA PRO A 399 -9.63 -6.50 15.80
C PRO A 399 -9.60 -5.15 15.07
N TYR A 400 -10.40 -4.18 15.54
CA TYR A 400 -10.54 -2.89 14.86
C TYR A 400 -9.23 -2.08 14.81
N TYR A 401 -8.31 -2.28 15.76
CA TYR A 401 -7.01 -1.59 15.74
C TYR A 401 -6.10 -1.97 14.57
N LEU A 402 -6.35 -3.10 13.89
CA LEU A 402 -5.63 -3.43 12.65
C LEU A 402 -6.17 -2.65 11.44
N LEU A 403 -7.45 -2.26 11.46
CA LEU A 403 -8.08 -1.43 10.43
C LEU A 403 -7.54 0.01 10.40
N THR A 404 -6.99 0.47 11.52
CA THR A 404 -6.34 1.79 11.58
C THR A 404 -4.82 1.72 11.37
N SER A 405 -4.28 0.54 11.03
CA SER A 405 -2.84 0.31 10.92
C SER A 405 -2.45 -0.72 9.84
N ILE A 406 -2.30 -2.00 10.21
CA ILE A 406 -1.71 -3.05 9.38
C ILE A 406 -2.48 -3.25 8.07
N GLU A 407 -3.80 -3.12 8.06
CA GLU A 407 -4.60 -3.35 6.85
C GLU A 407 -4.38 -2.29 5.76
N PHE A 408 -3.79 -1.15 6.08
CA PHE A 408 -3.34 -0.21 5.05
C PHE A 408 -2.14 -0.76 4.25
N ASN A 409 -1.33 -1.65 4.83
CA ASN A 409 -0.10 -2.15 4.22
C ASN A 409 -0.32 -3.06 3.02
N ASP A 410 -1.56 -3.49 2.75
CA ASP A 410 -1.80 -4.56 1.79
C ASP A 410 -2.22 -4.12 0.38
N GLY A 411 -1.65 -4.85 -0.58
CA GLY A 411 -1.92 -4.84 -2.02
C GLY A 411 -2.82 -6.01 -2.45
N LEU A 412 -3.51 -6.67 -1.51
CA LEU A 412 -4.44 -7.76 -1.81
C LEU A 412 -5.86 -7.23 -2.04
N SER A 413 -6.12 -7.00 -3.32
CA SER A 413 -7.47 -6.96 -3.87
C SER A 413 -7.74 -8.29 -4.60
N ASP A 414 -9.00 -8.59 -4.91
CA ASP A 414 -9.42 -9.75 -5.71
C ASP A 414 -9.39 -11.14 -5.01
N PHE A 415 -9.83 -11.21 -3.75
CA PHE A 415 -10.14 -12.51 -3.13
C PHE A 415 -11.24 -13.24 -3.91
N ASP A 416 -11.06 -14.55 -4.11
CA ASP A 416 -12.03 -15.45 -4.76
C ASP A 416 -12.59 -16.47 -3.75
N ASP A 417 -12.76 -16.02 -2.51
CA ASP A 417 -13.37 -16.79 -1.42
C ASP A 417 -14.36 -15.93 -0.64
N PHE A 418 -14.84 -16.43 0.50
CA PHE A 418 -15.87 -15.81 1.31
C PHE A 418 -15.53 -14.37 1.77
N ARG A 419 -14.25 -14.00 1.78
CA ARG A 419 -13.81 -12.62 2.07
C ARG A 419 -14.22 -11.60 1.02
N ASN A 420 -14.61 -12.06 -0.16
CA ASN A 420 -15.18 -11.20 -1.19
C ASN A 420 -16.58 -10.68 -0.81
N GLU A 421 -17.34 -11.43 -0.01
CA GLU A 421 -18.72 -11.06 0.37
C GLU A 421 -18.76 -10.01 1.49
N ASP A 422 -17.89 -10.13 2.49
CA ASP A 422 -17.83 -9.25 3.66
C ASP A 422 -16.76 -8.15 3.55
N ASP A 423 -16.02 -8.11 2.44
CA ASP A 423 -14.87 -7.23 2.19
C ASP A 423 -13.73 -7.40 3.21
N SER A 424 -13.55 -8.61 3.74
CA SER A 424 -12.52 -8.89 4.73
C SER A 424 -11.14 -9.22 4.19
N THR A 425 -10.12 -9.00 5.02
CA THR A 425 -8.74 -9.43 4.74
C THR A 425 -8.45 -10.76 5.44
N PHE A 426 -8.82 -10.84 6.72
CA PHE A 426 -8.53 -11.96 7.60
C PHE A 426 -9.68 -12.97 7.68
N PHE A 427 -9.34 -14.15 8.18
CA PHE A 427 -10.25 -15.26 8.35
C PHE A 427 -10.76 -15.32 9.79
N GLU A 428 -12.08 -15.35 9.97
CA GLU A 428 -12.70 -15.63 11.27
C GLU A 428 -12.49 -17.09 11.67
N ARG A 429 -12.49 -17.36 12.97
CA ARG A 429 -12.24 -18.70 13.55
C ARG A 429 -13.07 -19.79 12.88
N LYS A 430 -14.36 -19.54 12.66
CA LYS A 430 -15.27 -20.51 12.03
C LYS A 430 -14.99 -20.72 10.55
N GLN A 431 -14.50 -19.69 9.85
CA GLN A 431 -14.09 -19.79 8.46
C GLN A 431 -12.83 -20.66 8.34
N TRP A 432 -11.85 -20.49 9.23
CA TRP A 432 -10.70 -21.41 9.34
C TRP A 432 -11.12 -22.86 9.54
N GLU A 433 -11.95 -23.11 10.55
CA GLU A 433 -12.45 -24.46 10.87
C GLU A 433 -13.20 -25.10 9.69
N TYR A 434 -14.01 -24.30 8.98
CA TYR A 434 -14.69 -24.72 7.76
C TYR A 434 -13.70 -25.13 6.67
N MET A 435 -12.70 -24.28 6.37
CA MET A 435 -11.70 -24.54 5.34
C MET A 435 -10.88 -25.79 5.63
N PHE A 436 -10.44 -25.99 6.88
CA PHE A 436 -9.72 -27.21 7.29
C PHE A 436 -10.55 -28.46 7.02
N GLY A 437 -11.84 -28.42 7.36
CA GLY A 437 -12.78 -29.49 7.07
C GLY A 437 -12.91 -29.78 5.57
N GLN A 438 -12.92 -28.76 4.70
CA GLN A 438 -13.02 -28.92 3.25
C GLN A 438 -11.80 -29.62 2.63
N VAL A 439 -10.61 -29.40 3.18
CA VAL A 439 -9.36 -29.96 2.62
C VAL A 439 -8.90 -31.24 3.32
N GLY A 440 -9.66 -31.74 4.30
CA GLY A 440 -9.34 -32.96 5.01
C GLY A 440 -8.23 -32.80 6.05
N LEU A 441 -8.28 -31.71 6.83
CA LEU A 441 -7.42 -31.46 7.98
C LEU A 441 -8.26 -31.47 9.27
N ASP A 442 -7.84 -32.23 10.27
CA ASP A 442 -8.46 -32.25 11.60
C ASP A 442 -7.69 -31.35 12.56
N ILE A 443 -8.41 -30.60 13.37
CA ILE A 443 -7.82 -29.76 14.42
C ILE A 443 -7.39 -30.66 15.58
N VAL A 444 -6.07 -30.69 15.82
CA VAL A 444 -5.47 -31.40 16.96
C VAL A 444 -5.49 -30.50 18.19
N ALA A 445 -5.10 -29.23 18.01
CA ALA A 445 -5.09 -28.23 19.05
C ALA A 445 -5.31 -26.85 18.41
N ALA A 446 -6.01 -25.96 19.10
CA ALA A 446 -6.21 -24.61 18.60
C ALA A 446 -6.49 -23.62 19.73
N TYR A 447 -5.71 -22.55 19.78
CA TYR A 447 -5.70 -21.56 20.86
C TYR A 447 -5.60 -20.14 20.31
N PRO A 448 -6.10 -19.12 21.03
CA PRO A 448 -6.97 -19.21 22.21
C PRO A 448 -8.33 -19.86 21.90
N GLU A 449 -9.03 -20.32 22.94
CA GLU A 449 -10.43 -20.75 22.84
C GLU A 449 -11.39 -19.54 22.84
N GLU A 450 -12.56 -19.62 22.18
CA GLU A 450 -13.52 -18.49 22.01
C GLU A 450 -13.97 -17.82 23.33
N GLY A 451 -13.84 -18.50 24.47
CA GLY A 451 -14.18 -17.99 25.80
C GLY A 451 -13.04 -17.28 26.55
N GLU A 452 -11.81 -17.35 26.06
CA GLU A 452 -10.63 -16.82 26.73
C GLU A 452 -10.38 -15.34 26.38
N ALA A 453 -9.81 -14.57 27.31
CA ALA A 453 -9.51 -13.15 27.08
C ALA A 453 -8.58 -12.93 25.86
N PHE A 454 -7.62 -13.83 25.66
CA PHE A 454 -6.70 -13.83 24.52
C PHE A 454 -7.41 -13.89 23.16
N PHE A 455 -8.59 -14.50 23.08
CA PHE A 455 -9.36 -14.55 21.84
C PHE A 455 -9.70 -13.15 21.32
N GLY A 456 -9.84 -12.17 22.22
CA GLY A 456 -10.08 -10.78 21.86
C GLY A 456 -8.91 -10.09 21.13
N LEU A 457 -7.67 -10.61 21.23
CA LEU A 457 -6.52 -10.10 20.45
C LEU A 457 -6.58 -10.49 18.96
N GLY A 458 -7.48 -11.41 18.60
CA GLY A 458 -7.73 -11.83 17.22
C GLY A 458 -6.59 -12.59 16.55
N GLN A 459 -5.61 -13.07 17.31
CA GLN A 459 -4.51 -13.92 16.82
C GLN A 459 -4.62 -15.31 17.42
N GLY A 460 -4.31 -16.35 16.65
CA GLY A 460 -4.37 -17.71 17.13
C GLY A 460 -3.41 -18.66 16.44
N ILE A 461 -3.29 -19.85 17.02
CA ILE A 461 -2.53 -20.97 16.50
C ILE A 461 -3.47 -22.18 16.29
N PHE A 462 -3.24 -22.90 15.20
CA PHE A 462 -3.84 -24.20 14.90
C PHE A 462 -2.73 -25.22 14.67
N VAL A 463 -2.86 -26.38 15.31
CA VAL A 463 -2.09 -27.57 14.98
C VAL A 463 -3.05 -28.57 14.35
N LEU A 464 -2.78 -28.94 13.10
CA LEU A 464 -3.68 -29.72 12.26
C LEU A 464 -3.03 -31.04 11.86
N GLY A 465 -3.78 -32.13 11.92
CA GLY A 465 -3.39 -33.44 11.41
C GLY A 465 -4.10 -33.76 10.10
N VAL A 466 -3.48 -34.55 9.24
CA VAL A 466 -4.11 -35.01 7.99
C VAL A 466 -5.20 -36.03 8.30
N GLN A 467 -6.41 -35.80 7.79
CA GLN A 467 -7.44 -36.82 7.77
C GLN A 467 -7.00 -37.97 6.87
N ASN A 468 -6.77 -39.13 7.45
CA ASN A 468 -6.49 -40.35 6.70
C ASN A 468 -7.74 -40.79 5.91
N HIS A 469 -7.83 -40.30 4.68
CA HIS A 469 -8.84 -40.71 3.69
C HIS A 469 -8.63 -42.12 3.17
N HIS A 470 -7.54 -42.81 3.54
CA HIS A 470 -7.42 -44.25 3.40
C HIS A 470 -8.27 -44.98 4.45
N MET A 471 -9.57 -44.68 4.42
CA MET A 471 -10.57 -45.64 4.82
C MET A 471 -10.72 -46.64 3.69
N GLU A 472 -10.08 -47.81 3.80
CA GLU A 472 -10.76 -48.99 3.28
C GLU A 472 -12.00 -49.19 4.18
N ILE A 473 -13.11 -48.51 3.89
CA ILE A 473 -14.40 -49.12 4.19
C ILE A 473 -14.34 -50.40 3.37
N ASN A 474 -14.16 -51.53 4.04
CA ASN A 474 -13.95 -52.80 3.39
C ASN A 474 -15.20 -53.10 2.54
N THR A 475 -15.14 -52.73 1.26
CA THR A 475 -16.25 -52.86 0.31
C THR A 475 -16.68 -54.32 0.20
N LYS A 476 -15.79 -55.27 0.53
CA LYS A 476 -16.14 -56.69 0.63
C LYS A 476 -16.98 -57.00 1.87
N GLU A 477 -16.74 -56.36 3.02
CA GLU A 477 -17.58 -56.51 4.21
C GLU A 477 -18.95 -55.86 4.03
N LEU A 478 -19.01 -54.64 3.50
CA LEU A 478 -20.28 -53.98 3.18
C LEU A 478 -21.05 -54.80 2.14
N ARG A 479 -20.39 -55.29 1.08
CA ARG A 479 -21.01 -56.17 0.08
C ARG A 479 -21.43 -57.52 0.67
N ALA A 480 -20.67 -58.10 1.60
CA ALA A 480 -21.04 -59.34 2.28
C ALA A 480 -22.25 -59.14 3.20
N TYR A 481 -22.33 -58.02 3.91
CA TYR A 481 -23.47 -57.66 4.74
C TYR A 481 -24.73 -57.39 3.91
N LEU A 482 -24.60 -56.62 2.82
CA LEU A 482 -25.70 -56.37 1.89
C LEU A 482 -26.16 -57.68 1.21
N LYS A 483 -25.25 -58.61 0.88
CA LYS A 483 -25.57 -59.96 0.38
C LYS A 483 -26.35 -60.84 1.37
N GLN A 484 -26.27 -60.57 2.67
CA GLN A 484 -27.04 -61.32 3.68
C GLN A 484 -28.48 -60.80 3.81
N GLN A 485 -28.77 -59.59 3.34
CA GLN A 485 -30.05 -58.89 3.54
C GLN A 485 -30.80 -58.60 2.23
N LEU A 486 -30.12 -58.69 1.08
CA LEU A 486 -30.65 -58.48 -0.27
C LEU A 486 -30.44 -59.72 -1.14
N GLU A 487 -31.34 -59.97 -2.08
CA GLU A 487 -31.19 -61.08 -3.02
C GLU A 487 -30.09 -60.78 -4.06
N GLU A 488 -29.46 -61.82 -4.63
CA GLU A 488 -28.28 -61.67 -5.51
C GLU A 488 -28.52 -60.78 -6.75
N TYR A 489 -29.77 -60.67 -7.19
CA TYR A 489 -30.22 -59.84 -8.31
C TYR A 489 -30.58 -58.38 -7.92
N GLU A 490 -30.60 -58.04 -6.63
CA GLU A 490 -30.85 -56.68 -6.13
C GLU A 490 -29.53 -55.90 -5.89
N LEU A 491 -28.37 -56.56 -6.05
CA LEU A 491 -27.06 -55.98 -5.81
C LEU A 491 -26.43 -55.37 -7.07
N PRO A 492 -25.92 -54.13 -7.01
CA PRO A 492 -25.15 -53.52 -8.09
C PRO A 492 -23.86 -54.29 -8.40
N ASN A 493 -23.37 -54.20 -9.65
CA ASN A 493 -22.08 -54.76 -10.06
C ASN A 493 -20.92 -54.17 -9.25
N GLU A 494 -20.94 -52.83 -9.07
CA GLU A 494 -20.01 -52.05 -8.26
C GLU A 494 -20.77 -51.14 -7.27
N ILE A 495 -20.28 -51.09 -6.04
CA ILE A 495 -20.69 -50.12 -5.03
C ILE A 495 -19.48 -49.22 -4.81
N LYS A 496 -19.61 -47.94 -5.15
CA LYS A 496 -18.56 -46.93 -4.91
C LYS A 496 -19.01 -46.03 -3.77
N ILE A 497 -18.13 -45.86 -2.80
CA ILE A 497 -18.38 -44.95 -1.68
C ILE A 497 -17.80 -43.60 -2.04
N VAL A 498 -18.61 -42.55 -1.93
CA VAL A 498 -18.22 -41.17 -2.19
C VAL A 498 -18.19 -40.44 -0.84
N PRO A 499 -17.07 -39.79 -0.47
CA PRO A 499 -16.99 -39.02 0.77
C PRO A 499 -18.03 -37.91 0.81
N PHE A 500 -18.54 -37.61 2.02
CA PHE A 500 -19.59 -36.59 2.23
C PHE A 500 -19.21 -35.21 1.70
N LEU A 501 -17.92 -34.90 1.59
CA LEU A 501 -17.36 -33.58 1.24
C LEU A 501 -17.53 -33.12 -0.22
N ASN A 502 -18.06 -33.97 -1.13
CA ASN A 502 -18.38 -33.54 -2.50
C ASN A 502 -19.76 -32.83 -2.56
N ASN A 503 -19.83 -31.61 -2.04
CA ASN A 503 -21.07 -30.81 -2.04
C ASN A 503 -21.42 -30.15 -3.39
N GLY A 504 -20.70 -30.47 -4.46
CA GLY A 504 -21.11 -30.16 -5.83
C GLY A 504 -21.74 -31.40 -6.48
N LYS A 505 -22.87 -31.24 -7.18
CA LYS A 505 -23.38 -32.27 -8.11
C LYS A 505 -22.22 -32.87 -8.89
N LEU A 506 -22.06 -34.19 -8.79
CA LEU A 506 -21.04 -35.03 -9.47
C LEU A 506 -20.62 -34.48 -10.86
N MET A 507 -19.49 -33.75 -10.98
CA MET A 507 -18.71 -33.59 -12.23
C MET A 507 -17.35 -32.83 -12.11
N ASN A 508 -16.30 -33.50 -12.65
CA ASN A 508 -15.16 -33.14 -13.54
C ASN A 508 -14.10 -32.01 -13.30
N LYS A 509 -12.84 -32.50 -13.17
CA LYS A 509 -11.43 -32.03 -13.36
C LYS A 509 -11.06 -30.65 -13.98
N LEU A 510 -9.99 -30.06 -13.43
CA LEU A 510 -9.15 -28.93 -13.89
C LEU A 510 -7.91 -29.36 -14.75
N PRO A 511 -7.41 -28.54 -15.71
CA PRO A 511 -6.18 -28.80 -16.47
C PRO A 511 -4.93 -28.03 -15.95
N LYS A 512 -3.73 -28.60 -16.15
CA LYS A 512 -2.40 -28.03 -15.86
C LYS A 512 -1.75 -27.43 -17.11
N THR A 513 -1.01 -26.32 -16.96
CA THR A 513 -0.11 -25.76 -18.00
C THR A 513 1.35 -25.82 -17.55
N LYS A 514 2.25 -26.10 -18.52
CA LYS A 514 3.71 -26.22 -18.37
C LYS A 514 4.38 -24.90 -18.73
N GLU A 515 5.38 -24.49 -17.95
CA GLU A 515 6.29 -23.38 -18.30
C GLU A 515 7.46 -23.85 -19.16
N LYS A 516 7.95 -22.94 -20.02
CA LYS A 516 9.16 -23.07 -20.84
C LYS A 516 10.24 -22.14 -20.29
N THR A 517 11.45 -22.66 -20.13
CA THR A 517 12.67 -21.89 -19.84
C THR A 517 13.16 -21.15 -21.10
N VAL A 518 13.43 -19.85 -20.97
CA VAL A 518 13.99 -18.98 -22.02
C VAL A 518 15.45 -18.64 -21.64
N SER A 519 16.32 -18.55 -22.64
CA SER A 519 17.74 -18.19 -22.51
C SER A 519 17.93 -16.76 -22.02
N VAL A 520 18.79 -16.58 -21.01
CA VAL A 520 19.08 -15.31 -20.34
C VAL A 520 20.08 -14.47 -21.16
N GLU A 521 19.68 -13.26 -21.56
CA GLU A 521 20.52 -12.29 -22.29
C GLU A 521 21.26 -11.39 -21.29
N GLN A 522 22.59 -11.28 -21.42
CA GLN A 522 23.48 -10.62 -20.45
C GLN A 522 23.47 -9.08 -20.58
N PRO A 523 23.74 -8.32 -19.49
CA PRO A 523 23.93 -6.87 -19.49
C PRO A 523 24.86 -6.35 -20.59
N LYS A 524 24.51 -5.21 -21.20
CA LYS A 524 25.20 -4.66 -22.38
C LYS A 524 25.88 -3.31 -22.15
N THR A 525 25.42 -2.51 -21.19
CA THR A 525 25.99 -1.19 -20.88
C THR A 525 26.69 -1.22 -19.51
N GLU A 526 27.58 -0.25 -19.26
CA GLU A 526 28.27 -0.13 -17.96
C GLU A 526 27.27 0.01 -16.80
N LEU A 527 26.23 0.82 -16.98
CA LEU A 527 25.16 0.97 -15.99
C LEU A 527 24.36 -0.31 -15.81
N GLU A 528 24.08 -1.06 -16.88
CA GLU A 528 23.45 -2.38 -16.76
C GLU A 528 24.34 -3.36 -15.97
N MET A 529 25.68 -3.31 -16.12
CA MET A 529 26.61 -4.16 -15.36
C MET A 529 26.68 -3.76 -13.89
N GLN A 530 26.70 -2.46 -13.57
CA GLN A 530 26.66 -1.98 -12.20
C GLN A 530 25.32 -2.28 -11.51
N LEU A 531 24.21 -2.17 -12.25
CA LEU A 531 22.89 -2.59 -11.78
C LEU A 531 22.83 -4.12 -11.58
N GLU A 532 23.44 -4.92 -12.47
CA GLU A 532 23.59 -6.37 -12.27
C GLU A 532 24.41 -6.67 -11.01
N GLU A 533 25.49 -5.92 -10.74
CA GLU A 533 26.29 -6.09 -9.54
C GLU A 533 25.49 -5.75 -8.27
N ILE A 534 24.80 -4.60 -8.24
CA ILE A 534 23.96 -4.20 -7.10
C ILE A 534 22.81 -5.19 -6.90
N TRP A 535 22.12 -5.59 -7.98
CA TRP A 535 21.05 -6.57 -7.92
C TRP A 535 21.58 -7.94 -7.53
N GLY A 536 22.74 -8.35 -8.03
CA GLY A 536 23.42 -9.60 -7.71
C GLY A 536 23.84 -9.66 -6.25
N GLU A 537 24.34 -8.57 -5.68
CA GLU A 537 24.64 -8.44 -4.26
C GLU A 537 23.38 -8.52 -3.40
N VAL A 538 22.31 -7.80 -3.77
CA VAL A 538 21.07 -7.73 -2.97
C VAL A 538 20.24 -9.01 -3.07
N LEU A 539 20.16 -9.61 -4.27
CA LEU A 539 19.47 -10.88 -4.55
C LEU A 539 20.33 -12.11 -4.26
N ASN A 540 21.63 -11.94 -4.05
CA ASN A 540 22.63 -13.01 -3.86
C ASN A 540 22.62 -14.03 -5.03
N LYS A 541 22.75 -13.50 -6.25
CA LYS A 541 22.85 -14.28 -7.51
C LYS A 541 24.15 -13.95 -8.23
N GLU A 542 24.77 -14.96 -8.84
CA GLU A 542 26.05 -14.81 -9.56
C GLU A 542 25.91 -14.07 -10.90
N SER A 543 24.75 -14.12 -11.55
CA SER A 543 24.45 -13.34 -12.76
C SER A 543 22.94 -13.19 -12.93
N ILE A 544 22.51 -12.06 -13.50
CA ILE A 544 21.12 -11.69 -13.78
C ILE A 544 21.04 -11.15 -15.21
N GLY A 545 20.12 -11.69 -16.00
CA GLY A 545 19.89 -11.22 -17.36
C GLY A 545 19.28 -9.83 -17.41
N ARG A 546 19.63 -9.07 -18.44
CA ARG A 546 19.19 -7.68 -18.61
C ARG A 546 17.67 -7.51 -18.73
N HIS A 547 16.95 -8.56 -19.16
CA HIS A 547 15.49 -8.58 -19.30
C HIS A 547 14.81 -9.46 -18.23
N GLU A 548 15.56 -9.96 -17.25
CA GLU A 548 14.96 -10.69 -16.15
C GLU A 548 14.23 -9.73 -15.21
N ASN A 549 12.94 -10.00 -15.00
CA ASN A 549 12.10 -9.17 -14.16
C ASN A 549 12.46 -9.39 -12.68
N PHE A 550 12.75 -8.31 -11.97
CA PHE A 550 13.11 -8.22 -10.56
C PHE A 550 12.24 -9.11 -9.67
N PHE A 551 10.92 -8.97 -9.78
CA PHE A 551 9.94 -9.73 -9.00
C PHE A 551 9.88 -11.21 -9.43
N ALA A 552 10.09 -11.49 -10.71
CA ALA A 552 10.13 -12.86 -11.22
C ALA A 552 11.38 -13.63 -10.77
N ILE A 553 12.49 -12.93 -10.53
CA ILE A 553 13.75 -13.51 -10.06
C ILE A 553 13.91 -13.55 -8.54
N GLY A 554 12.87 -13.12 -7.81
CA GLY A 554 12.78 -13.22 -6.35
C GLY A 554 12.81 -11.87 -5.61
N GLY A 555 12.83 -10.74 -6.31
CA GLY A 555 12.75 -9.40 -5.74
C GLY A 555 11.40 -9.09 -5.08
N ASP A 556 11.41 -8.21 -4.09
CA ASP A 556 10.23 -7.75 -3.35
C ASP A 556 10.42 -6.28 -2.90
N SER A 557 9.41 -5.66 -2.31
CA SER A 557 9.42 -4.25 -1.90
C SER A 557 10.53 -3.88 -0.89
N LEU A 558 11.00 -4.84 -0.09
CA LEU A 558 12.06 -4.64 0.90
C LEU A 558 13.45 -4.74 0.26
N LEU A 559 13.66 -5.69 -0.66
CA LEU A 559 14.84 -5.71 -1.52
C LEU A 559 14.92 -4.50 -2.44
N LEU A 560 13.77 -4.08 -2.96
CA LEU A 560 13.65 -2.90 -3.79
C LEU A 560 14.19 -1.68 -3.04
N SER A 561 13.77 -1.50 -1.79
CA SER A 561 14.27 -0.42 -0.92
C SER A 561 15.78 -0.49 -0.70
N GLN A 562 16.39 -1.68 -0.66
CA GLN A 562 17.84 -1.84 -0.48
C GLN A 562 18.64 -1.65 -1.76
N ILE A 563 18.10 -2.11 -2.88
CA ILE A 563 18.63 -1.78 -4.20
C ILE A 563 18.62 -0.28 -4.37
N ILE A 564 17.52 0.40 -4.04
CA ILE A 564 17.42 1.86 -4.09
C ILE A 564 18.45 2.52 -3.18
N ALA A 565 18.62 2.06 -1.93
CA ALA A 565 19.64 2.59 -1.02
C ALA A 565 21.06 2.40 -1.57
N LYS A 566 21.40 1.19 -2.02
CA LYS A 566 22.73 0.88 -2.56
C LYS A 566 22.98 1.64 -3.84
N MET A 567 22.01 1.70 -4.74
CA MET A 567 22.08 2.53 -5.93
C MET A 567 22.31 3.99 -5.55
N TRP A 568 21.53 4.54 -4.62
CA TRP A 568 21.74 5.89 -4.14
C TRP A 568 23.14 6.13 -3.60
N ASP A 569 23.75 5.15 -2.94
CA ASP A 569 25.10 5.28 -2.38
C ASP A 569 26.22 5.05 -3.41
N SER A 570 26.00 4.19 -4.41
CA SER A 570 27.05 3.68 -5.32
C SER A 570 26.94 4.18 -6.76
N LEU A 571 25.76 4.62 -7.19
CA LEU A 571 25.47 5.14 -8.52
C LEU A 571 25.20 6.66 -8.43
N PRO A 572 26.16 7.51 -8.80
CA PRO A 572 25.97 8.96 -8.90
C PRO A 572 24.71 9.36 -9.69
N GLU A 573 24.38 8.59 -10.73
CA GLU A 573 23.24 8.77 -11.65
C GLU A 573 21.89 8.75 -10.92
N THR A 574 21.85 8.12 -9.75
CA THR A 574 20.61 7.92 -8.97
C THR A 574 20.38 9.01 -7.93
N LYS A 575 21.38 9.87 -7.67
CA LYS A 575 21.25 11.07 -6.82
C LYS A 575 20.29 12.12 -7.39
N ALA A 576 20.02 12.08 -8.70
CA ALA A 576 19.03 12.92 -9.37
C ALA A 576 17.58 12.41 -9.21
N TRP A 577 17.37 11.27 -8.55
CA TRP A 577 16.05 10.74 -8.26
C TRP A 577 15.65 11.00 -6.81
N SER A 578 14.38 11.33 -6.56
CA SER A 578 13.82 11.21 -5.21
C SER A 578 13.58 9.72 -4.88
N TRP A 579 13.64 9.35 -3.59
CA TRP A 579 13.52 7.95 -3.18
C TRP A 579 12.21 7.33 -3.66
N GLY A 580 11.10 8.05 -3.48
CA GLY A 580 9.77 7.59 -3.89
C GLY A 580 9.60 7.49 -5.41
N ASP A 581 10.25 8.38 -6.18
CA ASP A 581 10.18 8.31 -7.65
C ASP A 581 11.05 7.16 -8.18
N LEU A 582 12.23 6.93 -7.62
CA LEU A 582 13.08 5.80 -7.98
C LEU A 582 12.39 4.48 -7.62
N MET A 583 11.70 4.43 -6.47
CA MET A 583 10.90 3.29 -6.07
C MET A 583 9.73 3.02 -7.01
N ARG A 584 8.99 4.06 -7.39
CA ARG A 584 7.91 3.94 -8.36
C ARG A 584 8.43 3.49 -9.72
N GLU A 585 9.55 4.04 -10.18
CA GLU A 585 10.11 3.67 -11.48
C GLU A 585 10.54 2.20 -11.49
N ILE A 586 11.22 1.68 -10.47
CA ILE A 586 11.63 0.27 -10.47
C ILE A 586 10.41 -0.68 -10.39
N LEU A 587 9.31 -0.24 -9.77
CA LEU A 587 8.04 -0.99 -9.81
C LEU A 587 7.43 -1.03 -11.22
N GLU A 588 7.60 0.03 -12.00
CA GLU A 588 7.06 0.17 -13.36
C GLU A 588 7.99 -0.40 -14.44
N THR A 589 9.30 -0.39 -14.21
CA THR A 589 10.35 -0.92 -15.10
C THR A 589 11.26 -1.92 -14.38
N PRO A 590 10.74 -3.10 -14.01
CA PRO A 590 11.42 -4.03 -13.12
C PRO A 590 12.49 -4.89 -13.81
N THR A 591 13.24 -4.40 -14.80
CA THR A 591 14.36 -5.14 -15.42
C THR A 591 15.62 -4.28 -15.47
N ILE A 592 16.81 -4.90 -15.45
CA ILE A 592 18.09 -4.18 -15.53
C ILE A 592 18.16 -3.28 -16.76
N ALA A 593 17.71 -3.75 -17.92
CA ALA A 593 17.76 -2.99 -19.18
C ALA A 593 16.79 -1.80 -19.17
N GLU A 594 15.54 -1.99 -18.75
CA GLU A 594 14.57 -0.89 -18.70
C GLU A 594 14.97 0.13 -17.63
N MET A 595 15.47 -0.33 -16.50
CA MET A 595 15.93 0.53 -15.41
C MET A 595 17.20 1.30 -15.77
N ALA A 596 18.17 0.67 -16.43
CA ALA A 596 19.33 1.35 -16.98
C ALA A 596 18.89 2.38 -18.02
N ASP A 597 17.97 2.03 -18.92
CA ASP A 597 17.43 2.97 -19.90
C ASP A 597 16.71 4.13 -19.22
N LYS A 598 15.97 3.90 -18.12
CA LYS A 598 15.30 4.96 -17.35
C LYS A 598 16.25 5.84 -16.56
N ILE A 599 17.26 5.27 -15.93
CA ILE A 599 18.29 6.03 -15.21
C ILE A 599 19.13 6.80 -16.22
N GLU A 600 19.55 6.20 -17.34
CA GLU A 600 20.26 6.87 -18.43
C GLU A 600 19.38 7.91 -19.14
N THR A 601 18.09 7.68 -19.33
CA THR A 601 17.18 8.67 -19.92
C THR A 601 16.85 9.76 -18.94
N LYS A 602 16.88 9.49 -17.62
CA LYS A 602 16.80 10.55 -16.60
C LYS A 602 18.11 11.34 -16.49
N GLU A 603 19.26 10.69 -16.64
CA GLU A 603 20.58 11.35 -16.71
C GLU A 603 20.75 12.15 -18.00
N LYS A 604 20.29 11.61 -19.14
CA LYS A 604 20.12 12.32 -20.42
C LYS A 604 18.98 13.33 -20.35
N SER A 605 18.16 13.29 -19.30
CA SER A 605 17.24 14.36 -18.88
C SER A 605 17.80 15.24 -17.75
N HIS A 606 19.11 15.43 -17.70
CA HIS A 606 19.63 16.80 -17.55
C HIS A 606 19.39 17.60 -18.85
N GLU A 607 18.19 17.51 -19.43
CA GLU A 607 17.73 18.65 -20.20
C GLU A 607 17.54 19.75 -19.16
N ALA A 608 18.29 20.84 -19.29
CA ALA A 608 18.06 22.02 -18.48
C ALA A 608 16.65 22.65 -18.69
N ILE A 609 15.81 21.97 -19.48
CA ILE A 609 14.40 22.17 -19.70
C ILE A 609 13.66 20.86 -19.40
N THR A 610 12.70 20.88 -18.48
CA THR A 610 11.78 19.78 -18.20
C THR A 610 10.49 19.94 -19.00
N THR A 611 10.03 18.89 -19.69
CA THR A 611 8.68 18.91 -20.29
C THR A 611 7.64 18.66 -19.19
N LEU A 612 6.82 19.67 -18.87
CA LEU A 612 5.82 19.63 -17.81
C LEU A 612 4.46 19.12 -18.31
N ILE A 613 4.14 19.43 -19.57
CA ILE A 613 2.98 18.95 -20.33
C ILE A 613 3.43 18.73 -21.78
N GLU A 614 3.20 17.54 -22.32
CA GLU A 614 3.50 17.23 -23.72
C GLU A 614 2.30 17.58 -24.61
N GLY A 615 2.53 18.43 -25.62
CA GLY A 615 1.51 18.78 -26.60
C GLY A 615 1.39 17.76 -27.73
N THR A 616 0.26 17.75 -28.43
CA THR A 616 0.10 16.94 -29.66
C THR A 616 1.10 17.37 -30.74
N SER A 617 1.62 16.42 -31.53
CA SER A 617 2.60 16.67 -32.62
C SER A 617 2.16 17.70 -33.69
N GLU A 618 0.86 17.98 -33.78
CA GLU A 618 0.30 19.01 -34.67
C GLU A 618 0.44 20.45 -34.13
N SER A 619 0.69 20.63 -32.84
CA SER A 619 0.85 21.96 -32.25
C SER A 619 2.26 22.48 -32.36
N ARG A 620 2.39 23.71 -32.88
CA ARG A 620 3.65 24.48 -32.86
C ARG A 620 3.63 25.57 -31.80
N ILE A 621 2.95 25.36 -30.67
CA ILE A 621 2.90 26.33 -29.56
C ILE A 621 3.61 25.74 -28.35
N VAL A 622 4.57 26.50 -27.80
CA VAL A 622 5.35 26.13 -26.62
C VAL A 622 5.27 27.24 -25.58
N TYR A 623 4.79 26.89 -24.39
CA TYR A 623 4.92 27.74 -23.20
C TYR A 623 6.18 27.33 -22.44
N VAL A 624 6.99 28.31 -22.03
CA VAL A 624 8.21 28.08 -21.23
C VAL A 624 8.08 28.80 -19.91
N ILE A 625 8.16 28.05 -18.82
CA ILE A 625 8.05 28.55 -17.45
C ILE A 625 9.45 28.63 -16.85
N PHE A 626 9.81 29.80 -16.31
CA PHE A 626 11.09 30.04 -15.68
C PHE A 626 10.95 29.99 -14.15
N HIS A 627 11.91 29.39 -13.47
CA HIS A 627 11.88 29.25 -12.01
C HIS A 627 11.69 30.58 -11.27
N ALA A 628 11.07 30.51 -10.09
CA ALA A 628 10.85 31.68 -9.23
C ALA A 628 12.08 31.99 -8.36
N GLY A 629 11.90 32.90 -7.38
CA GLY A 629 12.98 33.41 -6.53
C GLY A 629 13.79 32.36 -5.77
N THR A 630 13.24 31.19 -5.47
CA THR A 630 13.95 30.08 -4.80
C THR A 630 14.70 29.14 -5.74
N GLY A 631 14.67 29.38 -7.04
CA GLY A 631 15.22 28.44 -8.03
C GLY A 631 14.28 27.28 -8.38
N SER A 632 13.09 27.23 -7.79
CA SER A 632 12.14 26.13 -8.00
C SER A 632 10.97 26.50 -8.93
N LEU A 633 10.34 25.48 -9.51
CA LEU A 633 9.07 25.58 -10.25
C LEU A 633 7.83 25.37 -9.35
N VAL A 634 8.03 25.24 -8.03
CA VAL A 634 6.96 24.97 -7.05
C VAL A 634 5.80 25.98 -7.13
N PRO A 635 6.04 27.30 -7.28
CA PRO A 635 4.94 28.27 -7.37
C PRO A 635 4.00 28.04 -8.55
N TYR A 636 4.40 27.27 -9.56
CA TYR A 636 3.58 27.00 -10.74
C TYR A 636 2.79 25.70 -10.66
N LEU A 637 2.89 24.92 -9.58
CA LEU A 637 2.30 23.58 -9.51
C LEU A 637 0.77 23.58 -9.67
N ASP A 638 0.07 24.52 -9.02
CA ASP A 638 -1.38 24.64 -9.15
C ASP A 638 -1.78 25.10 -10.56
N MET A 639 -1.02 26.00 -11.17
CA MET A 639 -1.20 26.40 -12.57
C MET A 639 -1.02 25.19 -13.50
N ILE A 640 0.06 24.43 -13.36
CA ILE A 640 0.36 23.24 -14.17
C ILE A 640 -0.75 22.20 -14.01
N LYS A 641 -1.27 22.01 -12.78
CA LYS A 641 -2.39 21.10 -12.51
C LYS A 641 -3.63 21.50 -13.32
N ILE A 642 -4.02 22.77 -13.29
CA ILE A 642 -5.15 23.27 -14.08
C ILE A 642 -4.90 23.10 -15.58
N LEU A 643 -3.67 23.36 -16.05
CA LEU A 643 -3.33 23.25 -17.48
C LEU A 643 -3.32 21.80 -17.98
N ARG A 644 -3.01 20.82 -17.12
CA ARG A 644 -3.08 19.38 -17.46
C ARG A 644 -4.50 18.88 -17.70
N GLU A 645 -5.47 19.47 -17.00
CA GLU A 645 -6.88 19.09 -17.09
C GLU A 645 -7.58 19.73 -18.29
N ARG A 646 -6.92 20.66 -19.00
CA ARG A 646 -7.48 21.28 -20.22
C ARG A 646 -7.10 20.47 -21.46
N GLU A 647 -8.09 20.21 -22.33
CA GLU A 647 -7.92 19.52 -23.63
C GLU A 647 -7.18 20.41 -24.69
N PHE A 648 -6.04 21.00 -24.36
CA PHE A 648 -5.34 21.92 -25.27
C PHE A 648 -4.15 21.32 -26.01
N LYS A 649 -3.93 21.89 -27.21
CA LYS A 649 -2.86 21.60 -28.17
C LYS A 649 -1.63 22.49 -27.91
N TYR A 650 -0.89 22.39 -26.81
CA TYR A 650 0.39 23.09 -26.63
C TYR A 650 1.34 22.32 -25.73
N THR A 651 2.65 22.53 -25.90
CA THR A 651 3.69 21.94 -25.04
C THR A 651 4.05 22.94 -23.94
N ILE A 652 4.18 22.47 -22.69
CA ILE A 652 4.68 23.29 -21.58
C ILE A 652 6.03 22.75 -21.14
N LEU A 653 7.02 23.63 -21.16
CA LEU A 653 8.37 23.42 -20.72
C LEU A 653 8.61 24.20 -19.43
N GLY A 654 9.42 23.67 -18.52
CA GLY A 654 9.83 24.30 -17.28
C GLY A 654 11.36 24.31 -17.15
N ILE A 655 11.93 25.43 -16.73
CA ILE A 655 13.37 25.58 -16.53
C ILE A 655 13.62 25.77 -15.02
N PRO A 656 13.96 24.71 -14.28
CA PRO A 656 14.37 24.84 -12.88
C PRO A 656 15.79 25.41 -12.78
N CYS A 657 16.17 25.89 -11.59
CA CYS A 657 17.57 26.17 -11.29
C CYS A 657 18.33 24.84 -11.17
N ILE A 658 19.35 24.65 -12.01
CA ILE A 658 20.18 23.45 -12.10
C ILE A 658 21.63 23.87 -11.89
N GLU A 659 22.46 22.99 -11.31
CA GLU A 659 23.85 23.30 -10.93
C GLU A 659 23.93 24.48 -9.93
N GLN A 660 23.28 24.33 -8.77
CA GLN A 660 23.14 25.37 -7.74
C GLN A 660 24.49 26.00 -7.34
N ASP A 661 25.57 25.22 -7.30
CA ASP A 661 26.92 25.73 -7.01
C ASP A 661 27.43 26.69 -8.10
N GLN A 662 27.21 26.37 -9.38
CA GLN A 662 27.59 27.26 -10.49
C GLN A 662 26.70 28.50 -10.50
N TYR A 663 25.40 28.32 -10.22
CA TYR A 663 24.45 29.42 -10.10
C TYR A 663 24.90 30.46 -9.08
N LEU A 664 25.27 30.01 -7.88
CA LEU A 664 25.71 30.88 -6.78
C LEU A 664 27.09 31.53 -7.01
N GLN A 665 27.87 31.02 -7.97
CA GLN A 665 29.16 31.59 -8.37
C GLN A 665 29.04 32.70 -9.40
N LEU A 666 27.89 32.86 -10.06
CA LEU A 666 27.67 33.94 -11.02
C LEU A 666 27.65 35.30 -10.30
N PRO A 667 28.27 36.37 -10.85
CA PRO A 667 28.16 37.70 -10.27
C PRO A 667 26.71 38.20 -10.31
N VAL A 668 26.22 38.76 -9.20
CA VAL A 668 24.82 39.22 -9.07
C VAL A 668 24.45 40.27 -10.12
N GLU A 669 25.41 41.10 -10.54
CA GLU A 669 25.24 42.15 -11.56
C GLU A 669 25.02 41.58 -12.96
N HIS A 670 25.39 40.33 -13.20
CA HIS A 670 25.31 39.66 -14.50
C HIS A 670 24.46 38.40 -14.49
N LEU A 671 23.91 38.01 -13.33
CA LEU A 671 23.20 36.75 -13.14
C LEU A 671 22.12 36.52 -14.20
N PHE A 672 21.13 37.42 -14.34
CA PHE A 672 20.02 37.20 -15.27
C PHE A 672 20.45 37.22 -16.75
N VAL A 673 21.48 37.99 -17.09
CA VAL A 673 22.02 38.04 -18.46
C VAL A 673 22.71 36.72 -18.80
N GLU A 674 23.52 36.18 -17.90
CA GLU A 674 24.20 34.89 -18.11
C GLU A 674 23.20 33.72 -18.12
N LEU A 675 22.19 33.75 -17.25
CA LEU A 675 21.08 32.77 -17.29
C LEU A 675 20.29 32.89 -18.60
N GLY A 676 20.02 34.11 -19.07
CA GLY A 676 19.36 34.34 -20.35
C GLY A 676 20.10 33.72 -21.52
N LYS A 677 21.44 33.81 -21.54
CA LYS A 677 22.29 33.12 -22.53
C LYS A 677 22.17 31.61 -22.43
N LYS A 678 22.38 31.07 -21.23
CA LYS A 678 22.33 29.63 -20.98
C LYS A 678 20.97 29.05 -21.40
N TYR A 679 19.87 29.73 -21.08
CA TYR A 679 18.52 29.23 -21.39
C TYR A 679 18.11 29.46 -22.86
N ALA A 680 18.62 30.50 -23.52
CA ALA A 680 18.40 30.70 -24.95
C ALA A 680 19.05 29.59 -25.78
N GLU A 681 20.25 29.14 -25.41
CA GLU A 681 20.93 28.01 -26.05
C GLU A 681 20.10 26.72 -26.00
N LEU A 682 19.39 26.49 -24.89
CA LEU A 682 18.53 25.32 -24.75
C LEU A 682 17.25 25.43 -25.58
N LEU A 683 16.73 26.65 -25.75
CA LEU A 683 15.46 26.91 -26.42
C LEU A 683 15.58 27.14 -27.92
N ILE A 684 16.79 27.31 -28.47
CA ILE A 684 17.02 27.54 -29.90
C ILE A 684 16.47 26.41 -30.79
N LYS A 685 16.36 25.18 -30.24
CA LYS A 685 15.75 24.03 -30.91
C LYS A 685 14.27 24.24 -31.24
N TYR A 686 13.60 25.18 -30.56
CA TYR A 686 12.20 25.54 -30.77
C TYR A 686 12.00 26.80 -31.63
N LYS A 687 13.02 27.25 -32.37
CA LYS A 687 12.95 28.48 -33.18
C LYS A 687 11.82 28.54 -34.22
N ASP A 688 11.32 27.38 -34.66
CA ASP A 688 10.23 27.26 -35.64
C ASP A 688 8.84 27.09 -34.97
N TYR A 689 8.78 27.23 -33.65
CA TYR A 689 7.56 27.20 -32.82
C TYR A 689 7.19 28.61 -32.37
N LYS A 690 5.91 28.80 -32.04
CA LYS A 690 5.45 29.96 -31.31
C LYS A 690 5.82 29.82 -29.84
N LEU A 691 6.59 30.77 -29.32
CA LEU A 691 7.15 30.73 -27.98
C LEU A 691 6.44 31.74 -27.08
N TYR A 692 5.90 31.24 -25.96
CA TYR A 692 5.28 32.05 -24.92
C TYR A 692 6.03 31.85 -23.62
N PHE A 693 6.65 32.90 -23.09
CA PHE A 693 7.44 32.81 -21.87
C PHE A 693 6.64 33.29 -20.67
N ILE A 694 6.71 32.56 -19.57
CA ILE A 694 5.99 32.87 -18.33
C ILE A 694 7.00 32.91 -17.18
N GLY A 695 7.02 34.03 -16.48
CA GLY A 695 7.88 34.23 -15.32
C GLY A 695 7.17 34.98 -14.20
N HIS A 696 7.09 34.34 -13.03
CA HIS A 696 6.63 34.92 -11.78
C HIS A 696 7.82 35.41 -10.95
N CYS A 697 7.68 36.59 -10.33
CA CYS A 697 8.73 37.21 -9.54
C CYS A 697 10.01 37.36 -10.39
N ILE A 698 11.14 36.86 -9.91
CA ILE A 698 12.45 36.86 -10.59
C ILE A 698 12.43 36.09 -11.92
N GLY A 699 11.56 35.08 -12.05
CA GLY A 699 11.41 34.34 -13.30
C GLY A 699 11.05 35.23 -14.49
N GLY A 700 10.38 36.37 -14.26
CA GLY A 700 10.10 37.35 -15.30
C GLY A 700 11.36 38.03 -15.86
N LEU A 701 12.34 38.32 -15.00
CA LEU A 701 13.63 38.91 -15.40
C LEU A 701 14.48 37.90 -16.19
N ILE A 702 14.44 36.63 -15.80
CA ILE A 702 15.10 35.54 -16.52
C ILE A 702 14.44 35.33 -17.89
N ALA A 703 13.10 35.31 -17.93
CA ALA A 703 12.33 35.14 -19.15
C ALA A 703 12.66 36.23 -20.19
N ILE A 704 12.71 37.50 -19.77
CA ILE A 704 12.98 38.61 -20.68
C ILE A 704 14.43 38.62 -21.19
N GLU A 705 15.42 38.30 -20.35
CA GLU A 705 16.82 38.18 -20.80
C GLU A 705 17.01 36.99 -21.75
N THR A 706 16.32 35.88 -21.49
CA THR A 706 16.28 34.72 -22.40
C THR A 706 15.68 35.10 -23.74
N ALA A 707 14.57 35.85 -23.74
CA ALA A 707 13.92 36.31 -24.97
C ALA A 707 14.78 37.30 -25.75
N LYS A 708 15.48 38.22 -25.08
CA LYS A 708 16.45 39.13 -25.70
C LYS A 708 17.56 38.34 -26.40
N GLU A 709 18.08 37.30 -25.78
CA GLU A 709 19.16 36.51 -26.37
C GLU A 709 18.68 35.68 -27.56
N LEU A 710 17.50 35.04 -27.47
CA LEU A 710 16.89 34.37 -28.63
C LEU A 710 16.64 35.33 -29.79
N LEU A 711 16.22 36.56 -29.51
CA LEU A 711 16.00 37.59 -30.53
C LEU A 711 17.31 37.98 -31.23
N LYS A 712 18.43 38.10 -30.50
CA LYS A 712 19.76 38.32 -31.10
C LYS A 712 20.16 37.16 -32.02
N GLN A 713 19.71 35.95 -31.71
CA GLN A 713 19.92 34.74 -32.52
C GLN A 713 18.89 34.57 -33.66
N GLY A 714 17.97 35.53 -33.84
CA GLY A 714 16.97 35.52 -34.92
C GLY A 714 15.69 34.73 -34.62
N THR A 715 15.44 34.39 -33.36
CA THR A 715 14.21 33.71 -32.91
C THR A 715 13.32 34.68 -32.15
N GLU A 716 12.10 34.92 -32.63
CA GLU A 716 11.14 35.80 -31.96
C GLU A 716 10.35 35.02 -30.89
N VAL A 717 10.13 35.63 -29.73
CA VAL A 717 9.23 35.14 -28.69
C VAL A 717 7.91 35.91 -28.82
N ASP A 718 6.80 35.20 -29.03
CA ASP A 718 5.48 35.80 -29.30
C ASP A 718 5.02 36.68 -28.14
N LEU A 719 5.28 36.28 -26.89
CA LEU A 719 4.94 37.03 -25.70
C LEU A 719 5.78 36.62 -24.49
N VAL A 720 6.26 37.60 -23.72
CA VAL A 720 6.81 37.40 -22.37
C VAL A 720 5.80 37.88 -21.33
N THR A 721 5.18 36.95 -20.60
CA THR A 721 4.27 37.24 -19.47
C THR A 721 5.06 37.29 -18.17
N MET A 722 5.15 38.48 -17.58
CA MET A 722 5.79 38.74 -16.30
C MET A 722 4.71 38.95 -15.22
N ILE A 723 4.75 38.15 -14.16
CA ILE A 723 3.73 38.11 -13.11
C ILE A 723 4.37 38.58 -11.80
N SER A 724 3.88 39.68 -11.24
CA SER A 724 4.40 40.25 -9.99
C SER A 724 5.95 40.36 -9.98
N THR A 725 6.50 40.81 -11.11
CA THR A 725 7.95 40.98 -11.26
C THR A 725 8.34 42.41 -10.89
N ASN A 726 9.10 42.54 -9.80
CA ASN A 726 9.60 43.81 -9.33
C ASN A 726 10.88 44.22 -10.07
N ILE A 727 10.98 45.50 -10.41
CA ILE A 727 12.12 46.13 -11.04
C ILE A 727 12.59 47.29 -10.17
N TYR A 728 13.91 47.42 -10.05
CA TYR A 728 14.52 48.51 -9.30
C TYR A 728 14.70 49.76 -10.18
N ASP A 729 14.11 50.90 -9.81
CA ASP A 729 14.25 52.22 -10.46
C ASP A 729 14.71 53.30 -9.46
N GLY A 730 15.49 52.90 -8.44
CA GLY A 730 16.04 53.83 -7.44
C GLY A 730 17.43 54.38 -7.81
N ASP A 731 17.83 55.47 -7.15
CA ASP A 731 19.16 56.08 -7.33
C ASP A 731 20.29 55.29 -6.64
N ASP A 732 21.55 55.61 -6.95
CA ASP A 732 22.74 54.91 -6.42
C ASP A 732 22.81 54.90 -4.89
N LYS A 733 22.36 55.99 -4.25
CA LYS A 733 22.36 56.08 -2.79
C LYS A 733 21.34 55.11 -2.20
N LYS A 734 20.13 55.09 -2.76
CA LYS A 734 19.07 54.16 -2.34
C LYS A 734 19.47 52.72 -2.66
N ARG A 735 20.20 52.48 -3.74
CA ARG A 735 20.69 51.15 -4.11
C ARG A 735 21.66 50.62 -3.07
N GLU A 736 22.61 51.44 -2.64
CA GLU A 736 23.54 51.10 -1.56
C GLU A 736 22.82 50.90 -0.21
N GLU A 737 21.80 51.70 0.11
CA GLU A 737 20.96 51.47 1.31
C GLU A 737 20.23 50.11 1.23
N ASN A 738 19.61 49.80 0.10
CA ASN A 738 18.88 48.56 -0.10
C ASN A 738 19.80 47.35 -0.13
N PHE A 739 21.00 47.48 -0.69
CA PHE A 739 22.02 46.44 -0.66
C PHE A 739 22.31 46.04 0.79
N GLN A 740 22.47 47.01 1.69
CA GLN A 740 22.71 46.74 3.11
C GLN A 740 21.53 46.04 3.78
N ILE A 741 20.30 46.44 3.46
CA ILE A 741 19.08 45.81 3.97
C ILE A 741 19.02 44.34 3.52
N LEU A 742 19.29 44.08 2.24
CA LEU A 742 19.30 42.72 1.65
C LEU A 742 20.51 41.87 2.05
N GLN A 743 21.48 42.41 2.81
CA GLN A 743 22.52 41.61 3.46
C GLN A 743 22.06 41.00 4.79
N SER A 744 20.97 41.51 5.39
CA SER A 744 20.44 41.01 6.67
C SER A 744 19.77 39.66 6.52
N ASN A 745 20.27 38.66 7.25
CA ASN A 745 19.66 37.35 7.28
C ASN A 745 18.30 37.38 7.99
N LEU A 746 18.13 38.13 9.09
CA LEU A 746 16.84 38.22 9.78
C LEU A 746 15.73 38.76 8.87
N ILE A 747 16.03 39.80 8.09
CA ILE A 747 15.06 40.37 7.16
C ILE A 747 14.74 39.35 6.06
N LEU A 748 15.76 38.78 5.43
CA LEU A 748 15.57 37.84 4.33
C LEU A 748 14.91 36.53 4.76
N GLU A 749 15.22 36.00 5.95
CA GLU A 749 14.60 34.81 6.53
C GLU A 749 13.10 35.00 6.71
N LYS A 750 12.67 36.18 7.15
CA LYS A 750 11.23 36.52 7.27
C LYS A 750 10.53 36.48 5.90
N VAL A 751 11.16 37.04 4.87
CA VAL A 751 10.60 37.06 3.50
C VAL A 751 10.59 35.66 2.89
N PHE A 752 11.72 34.96 3.00
CA PHE A 752 11.91 33.59 2.55
C PHE A 752 10.89 32.65 3.20
N GLY A 753 10.70 32.78 4.51
CA GLY A 753 9.74 32.03 5.30
C GLY A 753 8.32 32.08 4.71
N ARG A 754 7.83 33.27 4.36
CA ARG A 754 6.51 33.39 3.72
C ARG A 754 6.48 32.76 2.34
N LEU A 755 7.53 32.97 1.54
CA LEU A 755 7.62 32.44 0.18
C LEU A 755 7.57 30.91 0.17
N ILE A 756 8.14 30.27 1.20
CA ILE A 756 8.08 28.82 1.37
C ILE A 756 6.83 28.31 2.11
N GLY A 757 5.85 29.18 2.37
CA GLY A 757 4.59 28.80 3.06
C GLY A 757 4.71 28.61 4.58
N ALA A 758 5.75 29.17 5.22
CA ALA A 758 5.90 29.12 6.68
C ALA A 758 5.05 30.17 7.39
N ASP A 759 4.45 29.76 8.52
CA ASP A 759 3.94 30.70 9.51
C ASP A 759 5.13 31.34 10.26
N VAL A 760 5.63 32.44 9.70
CA VAL A 760 6.78 33.16 10.24
C VAL A 760 6.57 33.69 11.66
N ARG A 761 5.30 33.87 12.11
CA ARG A 761 5.02 34.28 13.50
C ARG A 761 5.32 33.15 14.48
N LYS A 762 5.01 31.89 14.12
CA LYS A 762 5.40 30.71 14.91
C LYS A 762 6.92 30.58 15.04
N SER A 763 7.67 31.02 14.04
CA SER A 763 9.14 31.06 14.05
C SER A 763 9.74 32.31 14.73
N GLY A 764 8.91 33.13 15.38
CA GLY A 764 9.37 34.27 16.19
C GLY A 764 9.37 35.63 15.50
N PHE A 765 9.00 35.72 14.21
CA PHE A 765 8.85 37.00 13.50
C PHE A 765 7.49 37.63 13.81
N THR A 766 7.34 38.23 14.99
CA THR A 766 6.06 38.71 15.53
C THR A 766 5.66 40.12 15.08
N ILE A 767 6.61 40.92 14.57
CA ILE A 767 6.39 42.31 14.15
C ILE A 767 5.88 42.39 12.72
N THR A 768 4.99 43.35 12.43
CA THR A 768 4.47 43.60 11.08
C THR A 768 5.54 44.14 10.14
N ASP A 769 5.37 43.97 8.82
CA ASP A 769 6.34 44.44 7.83
C ASP A 769 6.46 45.97 7.84
N THR A 770 5.33 46.67 7.98
CA THR A 770 5.28 48.13 8.10
C THR A 770 6.12 48.62 9.27
N LYS A 771 5.94 48.05 10.47
CA LYS A 771 6.67 48.49 11.67
C LYS A 771 8.16 48.17 11.60
N LEU A 772 8.51 47.03 10.99
CA LEU A 772 9.89 46.66 10.72
C LEU A 772 10.55 47.63 9.72
N MET A 773 9.84 48.02 8.66
CA MET A 773 10.36 48.98 7.68
C MET A 773 10.48 50.40 8.21
N GLU A 774 9.56 50.86 9.06
CA GLU A 774 9.70 52.13 9.79
C GLU A 774 10.97 52.14 10.65
N ALA A 775 11.22 51.05 11.39
CA ALA A 775 12.43 50.89 12.19
C ALA A 775 13.71 50.92 11.32
N ILE A 776 13.72 50.21 10.19
CA ILE A 776 14.85 50.21 9.24
C ILE A 776 15.09 51.62 8.69
N ARG A 777 14.03 52.36 8.33
CA ARG A 777 14.15 53.76 7.86
C ARG A 777 14.76 54.68 8.91
N VAL A 778 14.39 54.52 10.18
CA VAL A 778 15.00 55.29 11.30
C VAL A 778 16.49 54.99 11.43
N ILE A 779 16.91 53.74 11.25
CA ILE A 779 18.33 53.36 11.24
C ILE A 779 19.04 54.03 10.05
N CYS A 780 18.47 53.92 8.84
CA CYS A 780 19.06 54.48 7.61
C CYS A 780 19.21 56.01 7.68
N GLN A 781 18.25 56.72 8.30
CA GLN A 781 18.34 58.18 8.52
C GLN A 781 19.52 58.58 9.41
N LYS A 782 19.96 57.70 10.31
CA LYS A 782 21.08 57.92 11.24
C LYS A 782 22.42 57.42 10.69
N GLY A 783 22.43 56.71 9.56
CA GLY A 783 23.63 56.20 8.90
C GLY A 783 23.42 54.83 8.26
N LYS A 784 24.53 54.14 7.93
CA LYS A 784 24.53 52.83 7.27
C LYS A 784 23.70 51.79 8.05
N PHE A 785 22.83 51.05 7.36
CA PHE A 785 22.09 49.95 7.97
C PHE A 785 23.04 48.77 8.22
N VAL A 786 22.95 48.22 9.43
CA VAL A 786 23.57 46.96 9.83
C VAL A 786 22.59 46.26 10.76
N GLU A 787 22.52 44.93 10.69
CA GLU A 787 21.50 44.13 11.39
C GLU A 787 21.54 44.33 12.91
N GLU A 788 22.72 44.55 13.50
CA GLU A 788 22.93 44.76 14.93
C GLU A 788 22.26 46.04 15.44
N LYS A 789 22.06 47.05 14.59
CA LYS A 789 21.38 48.29 15.01
C LYS A 789 19.89 48.08 15.28
N LEU A 790 19.29 46.98 14.80
CA LEU A 790 17.89 46.65 15.12
C LEU A 790 17.71 46.37 16.61
N VAL A 791 18.69 45.78 17.29
CA VAL A 791 18.61 45.47 18.73
C VAL A 791 18.90 46.68 19.63
N GLU A 792 19.45 47.75 19.08
CA GLU A 792 19.74 49.01 19.80
C GLU A 792 18.56 49.99 19.81
N LEU A 793 17.47 49.66 19.11
CA LEU A 793 16.29 50.52 19.03
C LEU A 793 15.59 50.65 20.38
N THR A 794 15.15 51.87 20.70
CA THR A 794 14.47 52.21 21.95
C THR A 794 13.20 53.03 21.69
N GLY A 795 12.36 53.20 22.72
CA GLY A 795 11.13 53.98 22.61
C GLY A 795 10.06 53.25 21.79
N GLU A 796 9.53 53.89 20.75
CA GLU A 796 8.43 53.35 19.92
C GLU A 796 8.79 52.07 19.15
N TYR A 797 10.09 51.80 18.93
CA TYR A 797 10.57 50.62 18.23
C TYR A 797 11.19 49.57 19.16
N GLN A 798 10.98 49.69 20.48
CA GLN A 798 11.51 48.75 21.47
C GLN A 798 11.02 47.31 21.22
N GLU A 799 9.80 47.13 20.73
CA GLU A 799 9.26 45.82 20.36
C GLU A 799 10.01 45.16 19.19
N VAL A 800 10.52 45.96 18.24
CA VAL A 800 11.37 45.48 17.14
C VAL A 800 12.71 45.00 17.67
N ALA A 801 13.32 45.78 18.57
CA ALA A 801 14.56 45.39 19.25
C ALA A 801 14.40 44.08 20.02
N ASN A 802 13.32 43.94 20.79
CA ASN A 802 13.05 42.74 21.57
C ASN A 802 12.85 41.50 20.68
N MET A 803 12.12 41.63 19.56
CA MET A 803 11.95 40.54 18.59
C MET A 803 13.31 40.14 17.99
N CYS A 804 14.09 41.11 17.51
CA CYS A 804 15.39 40.84 16.88
C CYS A 804 16.39 40.23 17.88
N GLN A 805 16.41 40.73 19.11
CA GLN A 805 17.27 40.19 20.17
C GLN A 805 16.97 38.72 20.44
N LYS A 806 15.68 38.36 20.53
CA LYS A 806 15.25 36.98 20.73
C LYS A 806 15.59 36.08 19.54
N LEU A 807 15.41 36.55 18.30
CA LEU A 807 15.77 35.78 17.11
C LEU A 807 17.28 35.53 17.02
N LEU A 808 18.09 36.49 17.45
CA LEU A 808 19.56 36.37 17.46
C LEU A 808 20.09 35.45 18.56
N GLU A 809 19.26 34.99 19.51
CA GLU A 809 19.65 33.93 20.46
C GLU A 809 19.85 32.57 19.77
N SER A 810 19.26 32.37 18.59
CA SER A 810 19.41 31.18 17.76
C SER A 810 20.30 31.45 16.55
N SER A 811 20.99 30.44 16.04
CA SER A 811 21.79 30.53 14.81
C SER A 811 20.90 30.67 13.56
N HIS A 812 21.47 31.18 12.46
CA HIS A 812 20.81 31.23 11.14
C HIS A 812 20.24 29.86 10.72
N GLN A 813 21.02 28.79 10.91
CA GLN A 813 20.61 27.43 10.58
C GLN A 813 19.42 26.95 11.42
N GLU A 814 19.38 27.29 12.71
CA GLU A 814 18.26 26.97 13.60
C GLU A 814 16.99 27.76 13.25
N ARG A 815 17.14 29.03 12.87
CA ARG A 815 16.01 29.85 12.42
C ARG A 815 15.44 29.36 11.09
N LEU A 816 16.28 29.02 10.11
CA LEU A 816 15.83 28.35 8.89
C LEU A 816 15.10 27.06 9.24
N ARG A 817 15.68 26.18 10.07
CA ARG A 817 14.99 24.96 10.52
C ARG A 817 13.63 25.25 11.14
N SER A 818 13.52 26.27 11.98
CA SER A 818 12.24 26.70 12.57
C SER A 818 11.23 27.13 11.51
N LEU A 819 11.64 27.89 10.49
CA LEU A 819 10.78 28.30 9.38
C LEU A 819 10.28 27.10 8.58
N PHE A 820 11.17 26.16 8.22
CA PHE A 820 10.79 24.93 7.53
C PHE A 820 9.84 24.05 8.35
N SER A 821 10.01 24.00 9.68
CA SER A 821 9.10 23.29 10.59
C SER A 821 7.75 23.99 10.80
N ALA A 822 7.64 25.27 10.48
CA ALA A 822 6.42 26.07 10.62
C ALA A 822 5.59 26.18 9.33
N ARG A 823 5.92 25.43 8.27
CA ARG A 823 5.16 25.38 7.01
C ARG A 823 3.74 24.83 7.25
N GLU A 824 2.73 25.58 6.82
CA GLU A 824 1.33 25.12 6.79
C GLU A 824 0.99 24.68 5.35
N GLY A 825 0.71 23.39 5.15
CA GLY A 825 0.32 22.87 3.83
C GLY A 825 1.45 22.20 3.03
N LYS A 826 1.01 21.52 1.96
CA LYS A 826 1.73 20.49 1.19
C LYS A 826 3.04 21.01 0.54
N VAL A 827 4.19 20.63 1.10
CA VAL A 827 5.43 20.48 0.31
C VAL A 827 5.97 19.08 0.51
N ARG A 828 6.00 18.35 -0.61
CA ARG A 828 6.71 17.10 -0.83
C ARG A 828 8.19 17.43 -0.78
N HIS A 829 8.96 16.84 0.14
CA HIS A 829 10.41 16.61 0.11
C HIS A 829 10.89 16.51 1.57
N ALA A 830 11.57 15.42 1.92
CA ALA A 830 12.41 15.39 3.11
C ALA A 830 13.69 16.18 2.80
N GLU A 831 13.60 17.52 2.84
CA GLU A 831 14.76 18.38 2.62
C GLU A 831 15.74 18.21 3.79
N ASN A 832 16.98 17.85 3.46
CA ASN A 832 18.05 17.70 4.44
C ASN A 832 18.51 19.09 4.94
N LYS A 833 19.52 19.15 5.82
CA LYS A 833 20.01 20.44 6.34
C LYS A 833 20.64 21.32 5.24
N GLU A 834 21.36 20.69 4.31
CA GLU A 834 22.12 21.36 3.24
C GLU A 834 21.18 21.99 2.19
N ASP A 835 20.08 21.32 1.84
CA ASP A 835 19.09 21.81 0.88
C ASP A 835 18.45 23.15 1.32
N ARG A 836 18.22 23.32 2.62
CA ARG A 836 17.55 24.50 3.19
C ARG A 836 18.40 25.76 3.08
N GLU A 837 19.69 25.61 3.34
CA GLU A 837 20.67 26.69 3.26
C GLU A 837 20.89 27.09 1.80
N VAL A 838 21.00 26.11 0.90
CA VAL A 838 21.16 26.39 -0.54
C VAL A 838 19.95 27.12 -1.13
N LEU A 839 18.72 26.71 -0.79
CA LEU A 839 17.50 27.40 -1.24
C LEU A 839 17.43 28.86 -0.73
N PHE A 840 17.85 29.09 0.51
CA PHE A 840 17.92 30.43 1.07
C PHE A 840 18.98 31.29 0.36
N GLU A 841 20.16 30.74 0.10
CA GLU A 841 21.23 31.45 -0.60
C GLU A 841 20.86 31.77 -2.05
N ILE A 842 20.21 30.86 -2.78
CA ILE A 842 19.68 31.13 -4.13
C ILE A 842 18.68 32.28 -4.09
N PHE A 843 17.76 32.26 -3.11
CA PHE A 843 16.79 33.33 -2.90
C PHE A 843 17.47 34.68 -2.63
N LYS A 844 18.44 34.71 -1.71
CA LYS A 844 19.24 35.90 -1.41
C LYS A 844 19.99 36.42 -2.63
N HIS A 845 20.65 35.53 -3.36
CA HIS A 845 21.42 35.83 -4.56
C HIS A 845 20.53 36.45 -5.65
N ASN A 846 19.33 35.91 -5.84
CA ASN A 846 18.35 36.43 -6.78
C ASN A 846 17.83 37.84 -6.43
N LEU A 847 17.56 38.10 -5.15
CA LEU A 847 17.13 39.43 -4.72
C LEU A 847 18.23 40.47 -4.88
N LEU A 848 19.48 40.11 -4.58
CA LEU A 848 20.63 40.98 -4.82
C LEU A 848 20.81 41.24 -6.32
N ALA A 849 20.67 40.22 -7.17
CA ALA A 849 20.71 40.42 -8.63
C ALA A 849 19.60 41.34 -9.13
N ALA A 850 18.38 41.23 -8.60
CA ALA A 850 17.27 42.13 -8.95
C ALA A 850 17.54 43.59 -8.56
N LEU A 851 18.27 43.82 -7.47
CA LEU A 851 18.69 45.17 -7.06
C LEU A 851 19.65 45.80 -8.08
N TYR A 852 20.47 45.01 -8.79
CA TYR A 852 21.44 45.49 -9.78
C TYR A 852 20.97 45.35 -11.24
N TYR A 853 19.81 44.74 -11.47
CA TYR A 853 19.28 44.55 -12.80
C TYR A 853 18.93 45.89 -13.47
N GLU A 854 19.43 46.09 -14.69
CA GLU A 854 19.13 47.26 -15.50
C GLU A 854 18.25 46.88 -16.69
N VAL A 855 17.13 47.57 -16.84
CA VAL A 855 16.23 47.37 -17.98
C VAL A 855 16.87 47.90 -19.26
N THR A 856 17.10 46.99 -20.21
CA THR A 856 17.59 47.28 -21.56
C THR A 856 16.52 47.02 -22.63
N ASP A 857 16.72 47.58 -23.84
CA ASP A 857 15.81 47.44 -24.98
C ASP A 857 15.45 45.98 -25.29
N TYR A 858 14.16 45.70 -25.53
CA TYR A 858 13.66 44.40 -26.00
C TYR A 858 12.58 44.61 -27.06
N CYS A 859 12.92 44.43 -28.33
CA CYS A 859 12.00 44.66 -29.46
C CYS A 859 10.95 43.55 -29.67
N GLY A 860 10.42 42.96 -28.59
CA GLY A 860 9.34 41.98 -28.61
C GLY A 860 8.17 42.40 -27.72
N ASN A 861 7.20 41.49 -27.54
CA ASN A 861 5.97 41.78 -26.79
C ASN A 861 6.10 41.39 -25.31
N ILE A 862 5.58 42.22 -24.41
CA ILE A 862 5.56 41.96 -22.97
C ILE A 862 4.15 42.12 -22.42
N LYS A 863 3.73 41.19 -21.56
CA LYS A 863 2.53 41.29 -20.72
C LYS A 863 2.96 41.41 -19.27
N LEU A 864 2.57 42.49 -18.61
CA LEU A 864 2.87 42.81 -17.21
C LEU A 864 1.60 42.59 -16.38
N LEU A 865 1.61 41.57 -15.53
CA LEU A 865 0.51 41.24 -14.62
C LEU A 865 0.88 41.61 -13.19
N ARG A 866 0.16 42.60 -12.63
CA ARG A 866 0.38 43.12 -11.28
C ARG A 866 -0.63 42.52 -10.30
N CYS A 867 -0.25 42.30 -9.06
CA CYS A 867 -1.20 41.82 -8.05
C CYS A 867 -2.12 42.95 -7.57
N CYS A 868 -3.42 42.69 -7.38
CA CYS A 868 -4.35 43.71 -6.90
C CYS A 868 -4.09 44.16 -5.45
N ASN A 869 -3.50 43.30 -4.61
CA ASN A 869 -3.20 43.57 -3.20
C ASN A 869 -1.70 43.90 -2.97
N GLN A 870 -1.18 44.97 -3.60
CA GLN A 870 0.26 45.28 -3.58
C GLN A 870 0.81 45.73 -2.21
N THR A 871 -0.03 46.30 -1.33
CA THR A 871 0.44 47.21 -0.28
C THR A 871 0.67 46.63 1.11
N GLU A 872 0.35 45.35 1.38
CA GLU A 872 0.44 44.83 2.77
C GLU A 872 1.21 43.50 2.95
N ASN A 873 1.49 42.71 1.90
CA ASN A 873 1.84 41.30 2.11
C ASN A 873 3.21 40.81 1.61
N PHE A 874 3.98 41.63 0.86
CA PHE A 874 5.34 41.28 0.45
C PHE A 874 6.35 42.38 0.79
N PHE A 875 7.25 42.07 1.74
CA PHE A 875 8.20 43.02 2.33
C PHE A 875 9.07 43.76 1.30
N ILE A 876 9.42 43.11 0.19
CA ILE A 876 10.25 43.72 -0.87
C ILE A 876 9.56 44.92 -1.51
N ASN A 877 8.23 44.89 -1.64
CA ASN A 877 7.46 46.02 -2.19
C ASN A 877 7.47 47.25 -1.26
N MET A 878 7.88 47.08 0.00
CA MET A 878 8.05 48.18 0.95
C MET A 878 9.46 48.80 0.91
N ILE A 879 10.42 48.14 0.24
CA ILE A 879 11.78 48.65 0.05
C ILE A 879 11.76 49.69 -1.08
N ASP A 880 12.13 50.94 -0.76
CA ASP A 880 12.02 52.03 -1.74
C ASP A 880 12.84 51.75 -3.01
N GLY A 881 12.21 51.91 -4.16
CA GLY A 881 12.83 51.77 -5.49
C GLY A 881 12.46 50.48 -6.22
N PHE A 882 11.96 49.43 -5.55
CA PHE A 882 11.33 48.30 -6.23
C PHE A 882 9.90 48.65 -6.64
N SER A 883 9.52 48.34 -7.88
CA SER A 883 8.19 48.59 -8.43
C SER A 883 7.81 47.54 -9.47
N GLU A 884 6.53 47.20 -9.50
CA GLU A 884 5.91 46.43 -10.60
C GLU A 884 5.40 47.35 -11.73
N ASP A 885 5.71 48.65 -11.67
CA ASP A 885 5.24 49.63 -12.64
C ASP A 885 5.87 49.45 -14.02
N ASP A 886 5.11 49.78 -15.05
CA ASP A 886 5.46 49.60 -16.46
C ASP A 886 6.24 50.80 -16.98
N MET A 887 6.35 51.89 -16.20
CA MET A 887 7.10 53.09 -16.57
C MET A 887 8.54 52.77 -16.98
N VAL A 888 9.21 51.83 -16.31
CA VAL A 888 10.58 51.44 -16.66
C VAL A 888 10.63 50.79 -18.04
N TRP A 889 9.67 49.90 -18.34
CA TRP A 889 9.54 49.28 -19.66
C TRP A 889 9.13 50.27 -20.75
N ARG A 890 8.23 51.22 -20.44
CA ARG A 890 7.81 52.28 -21.38
C ARG A 890 8.96 53.23 -21.77
N LYS A 891 9.99 53.35 -20.93
CA LYS A 891 11.23 54.11 -21.23
C LYS A 891 12.19 53.33 -22.13
N SER A 892 12.02 52.00 -22.26
CA SER A 892 12.84 51.13 -23.12
C SER A 892 12.14 50.86 -24.46
N LYS A 893 12.89 50.43 -25.49
CA LYS A 893 12.27 50.03 -26.76
C LYS A 893 11.63 48.65 -26.63
N VAL A 894 10.32 48.65 -26.38
CA VAL A 894 9.45 47.46 -26.41
C VAL A 894 8.47 47.57 -27.57
N LYS A 895 8.15 46.43 -28.22
CA LYS A 895 7.24 46.40 -29.38
C LYS A 895 5.81 46.72 -28.95
N ASP A 896 5.27 45.89 -28.05
CA ASP A 896 3.94 46.06 -27.45
C ASP A 896 4.01 45.75 -25.95
N ILE A 897 3.33 46.56 -25.13
CA ILE A 897 3.20 46.37 -23.67
C ILE A 897 1.71 46.23 -23.34
N VAL A 898 1.33 45.08 -22.80
CA VAL A 898 0.00 44.84 -22.21
C VAL A 898 0.12 44.84 -20.70
N THR A 899 -0.77 45.56 -20.02
CA THR A 899 -0.84 45.57 -18.55
C THR A 899 -2.15 44.93 -18.10
N GLY A 900 -2.09 44.14 -17.04
CA GLY A 900 -3.28 43.57 -16.40
C GLY A 900 -3.09 43.40 -14.89
N GLU A 901 -4.18 43.08 -14.21
CA GLU A 901 -4.18 42.80 -12.77
C GLU A 901 -4.59 41.35 -12.52
N VAL A 902 -3.89 40.68 -11.60
CA VAL A 902 -4.19 39.33 -11.10
C VAL A 902 -4.65 39.39 -9.65
N GLN A 903 -5.58 38.51 -9.29
CA GLN A 903 -6.09 38.38 -7.93
C GLN A 903 -5.03 37.80 -6.99
N GLY A 904 -5.11 38.17 -5.72
CA GLY A 904 -4.18 37.75 -4.67
C GLY A 904 -3.03 38.74 -4.46
N ASP A 905 -2.01 38.28 -3.73
CA ASP A 905 -0.76 39.00 -3.50
C ASP A 905 0.42 38.31 -4.21
N HIS A 906 1.65 38.79 -3.97
CA HIS A 906 2.86 38.27 -4.62
C HIS A 906 3.00 36.75 -4.52
N ILE A 907 2.56 36.14 -3.41
CA ILE A 907 2.69 34.69 -3.16
C ILE A 907 1.41 33.98 -3.63
N SER A 908 0.25 34.41 -3.13
CA SER A 908 -1.02 33.72 -3.33
C SER A 908 -1.59 33.84 -4.75
N CYS A 909 -1.13 34.78 -5.58
CA CYS A 909 -1.63 34.94 -6.96
C CYS A 909 -1.40 33.71 -7.86
N MET A 910 -0.44 32.86 -7.50
CA MET A 910 -0.12 31.62 -8.22
C MET A 910 -0.69 30.35 -7.56
N GLU A 911 -1.43 30.49 -6.46
CA GLU A 911 -1.99 29.39 -5.66
C GLU A 911 -3.53 29.38 -5.70
N PHE A 912 -4.15 28.25 -5.34
CA PHE A 912 -5.59 28.21 -5.14
C PHE A 912 -6.05 29.12 -3.97
N PRO A 913 -7.20 29.81 -4.09
CA PRO A 913 -8.13 29.74 -5.23
C PRO A 913 -7.78 30.67 -6.41
N TYR A 914 -6.91 31.66 -6.21
CA TYR A 914 -6.71 32.78 -7.16
C TYR A 914 -6.18 32.35 -8.52
N ILE A 915 -5.28 31.35 -8.57
CA ILE A 915 -4.73 30.87 -9.84
C ILE A 915 -5.81 30.35 -10.80
N LYS A 916 -6.93 29.85 -10.28
CA LYS A 916 -8.08 29.43 -11.11
C LYS A 916 -8.68 30.58 -11.91
N GLU A 917 -8.68 31.78 -11.35
CA GLU A 917 -9.18 33.01 -11.99
C GLU A 917 -8.10 33.67 -12.85
N ASN A 918 -6.85 33.67 -12.37
CA ASN A 918 -5.72 34.34 -13.02
C ASN A 918 -5.23 33.62 -14.28
N ILE A 919 -5.40 32.30 -14.38
CA ILE A 919 -4.74 31.48 -15.40
C ILE A 919 -5.04 31.90 -16.83
N ASN A 920 -6.26 32.36 -17.14
CA ASN A 920 -6.61 32.80 -18.49
C ASN A 920 -5.84 34.07 -18.86
N LEU A 921 -5.71 35.03 -17.94
CA LEU A 921 -4.92 36.24 -18.15
C LEU A 921 -3.43 35.93 -18.39
N ILE A 922 -2.91 34.90 -17.70
CA ILE A 922 -1.51 34.46 -17.78
C ILE A 922 -1.19 33.84 -19.14
N ILE A 923 -2.04 32.92 -19.64
CA ILE A 923 -1.72 32.10 -20.81
C ILE A 923 -2.29 32.63 -22.13
N GLU A 924 -3.31 33.49 -22.10
CA GLU A 924 -3.87 34.09 -23.33
C GLU A 924 -2.85 35.02 -24.01
N GLY A 925 -3.00 35.22 -25.32
CA GLY A 925 -2.20 36.18 -26.09
C GLY A 925 -2.44 37.64 -25.70
N ILE A 926 -1.91 38.55 -26.52
CA ILE A 926 -2.20 40.00 -26.45
C ILE A 926 -3.64 40.28 -26.91
#